data_AF-A0A351HHV1-F1
#
_entry.id   AF-A0A351HHV1-F1
#
_cell.length_a   1.000
_cell.length_b   1.000
_cell.length_c   1.000
_cell.angle_alpha   90.00
_cell.angle_beta   90.00
_cell.angle_gamma   90.00
#
_symmetry.space_group_name_H-M   'P 1'
#
loop_
_entity.id
_entity.type
_entity.pdbx_description
1 polymer ?
#
loop_
_entity_poly.entity_id
_entity_poly.type
_entity_poly.pdbx_seq_one_letter_code
_entity_poly.pdbx_strand_id
1 'polypeptide(L)'
;MKKILISIALLYIGIFLLTAQSVYQHGRLNVQETQLVDSAGKPVILRGMSFGWHNWWPRFYNTDAVAWLADDWKVTAVRAAMGIEPTGGYLTDSALAVSKMKAVIDGAIEQGIYVIIDWHSHNINLPEAKAFFKYMAETYGATPNVIYEIFNEPDEESWAEVKAYSIEIVETIRAIDPDNIILIGSPNWDQDLNVVADDPITGYSNLMYTMHFYAGTHGQWLRDRCDYALGKGIPIMVSESAGTEASGDGTINYTEWNAFIQWMEQKQISWFCWSISDKDESSAVLNTTASSTGNWSEADLKQSGKDCRNLFRKYHYNYEPSRIYQAMAKGRRGEDLKIGVIGGSITAGYAASTENKRWANLMADWWETKFPESSVTLINAGWGGTGSDIGVHRAYDDLLVQNPDFVVIEFSVNDSEGELATKMIEGLVQQLILAESQPGIMILMLKQDNGTTAQASHKPVGNYYQVPMVSFADLIDAQVAEDGISLSSIFVDGLHPNDVGMNYIANFIKERLDSIYATLPADAELPEVNTELPVPLIATTYSNTFQFFYNNIIPYANQGWEIASTGWSTEVAGNQIDFKVMGNAISLVYTQNDDTFRGKADVWVDGGTKTIIDAHMTDDWGTKYSYILVQEGLEDGEHILHIKTIEETNTSGHYVHIARVLVAGNTGSAAPIALTSSYQKGVVNKALEFDGTESFDPDGETLSGYSWTISSRPANSTAAIQNATNSIASFTPDVAGEYVVDLIVASGFNTSVPAKKQLAIKATNAIPVPVAGNDTLSALNKYFKFDGSKSSDADGDALTYKWVLESAPEGSNTYIMKDDYVKPQCKFDMEGEYIISLTVSDSIDVSEKDYIKVTAKEGYTGLVEPDEKNRNQLYLFPNPTSGSVTLEFYTELNQPSNIQIFSVIGSKIGEVKSLPKNVGWSSLSINLKDFTQNAGIYFIKIIQPGRQIISRLTLQ
;
A
#
# COMPACT_ATOMS: atom_id res chain seq x y z
N MET A 1 40.80 38.47 8.38
CA MET A 1 39.51 38.82 9.01
C MET A 1 38.52 39.64 8.15
N LYS A 2 38.86 40.14 6.94
CA LYS A 2 37.87 40.82 6.06
C LYS A 2 37.46 40.06 4.79
N LYS A 3 38.03 38.86 4.54
CA LYS A 3 37.69 38.00 3.39
C LYS A 3 36.87 36.75 3.72
N ILE A 4 36.66 36.45 5.00
CA ILE A 4 35.84 35.29 5.45
C ILE A 4 34.39 35.72 5.76
N LEU A 5 34.13 37.02 5.95
CA LEU A 5 32.80 37.56 6.21
C LEU A 5 31.95 37.79 4.95
N ILE A 6 32.53 37.71 3.75
CA ILE A 6 31.79 37.90 2.47
C ILE A 6 31.27 36.56 1.93
N SER A 7 31.90 35.43 2.29
CA SER A 7 31.44 34.09 1.89
C SER A 7 30.35 33.53 2.82
N ILE A 8 30.22 34.05 4.04
CA ILE A 8 29.20 33.62 5.01
C ILE A 8 27.89 34.43 4.87
N ALA A 9 27.95 35.61 4.24
CA ALA A 9 26.76 36.41 3.93
C ALA A 9 26.00 35.93 2.68
N LEU A 10 26.62 35.09 1.83
CA LEU A 10 25.99 34.49 0.65
C LEU A 10 25.32 33.12 0.93
N LEU A 11 25.48 32.57 2.13
CA LEU A 11 24.88 31.28 2.52
C LEU A 11 23.60 31.42 3.36
N TYR A 12 23.16 32.66 3.65
CA TYR A 12 22.00 32.96 4.52
C TYR A 12 20.84 33.66 3.80
N ILE A 13 20.80 33.66 2.47
CA ILE A 13 19.69 34.24 1.66
C ILE A 13 19.15 33.18 0.68
N GLY A 14 18.82 31.98 1.18
CA GLY A 14 18.35 30.88 0.31
C GLY A 14 17.27 29.99 0.92
N ILE A 15 16.58 30.41 1.98
CA ILE A 15 15.54 29.59 2.66
C ILE A 15 14.27 30.40 2.96
N PHE A 16 13.91 31.38 2.13
CA PHE A 16 12.56 31.91 2.11
C PHE A 16 12.15 32.18 0.66
N LEU A 17 10.90 31.82 0.33
CA LEU A 17 10.22 31.86 -0.98
C LEU A 17 10.21 30.55 -1.78
N LEU A 18 9.60 29.50 -1.20
CA LEU A 18 8.87 28.47 -1.97
C LEU A 18 7.37 28.83 -2.06
N THR A 19 7.08 30.12 -2.30
CA THR A 19 5.80 30.54 -2.88
C THR A 19 5.83 30.18 -4.36
N ALA A 20 4.68 29.87 -4.97
CA ALA A 20 4.59 29.22 -6.28
C ALA A 20 5.33 29.98 -7.40
N GLN A 21 6.57 29.59 -7.69
CA GLN A 21 7.33 30.15 -8.80
C GLN A 21 6.92 29.46 -10.10
N SER A 22 5.74 29.82 -10.62
CA SER A 22 5.21 29.30 -11.90
C SER A 22 6.23 29.42 -13.04
N VAL A 23 7.04 30.47 -13.04
CA VAL A 23 8.10 30.71 -14.03
C VAL A 23 9.30 29.78 -13.81
N TYR A 24 9.60 29.38 -12.57
CA TYR A 24 10.62 28.35 -12.32
C TYR A 24 10.16 26.99 -12.85
N GLN A 25 8.87 26.67 -12.68
CA GLN A 25 8.29 25.41 -13.15
C GLN A 25 8.20 25.33 -14.68
N HIS A 26 7.71 26.39 -15.34
CA HIS A 26 7.40 26.37 -16.76
C HIS A 26 8.51 27.01 -17.63
N GLY A 27 9.34 27.88 -17.06
CA GLY A 27 10.39 28.58 -17.79
C GLY A 27 9.83 29.57 -18.82
N ARG A 28 10.50 29.69 -19.97
CA ARG A 28 10.07 30.58 -21.05
C ARG A 28 8.88 29.98 -21.79
N LEU A 29 7.80 30.74 -21.90
CA LEU A 29 6.61 30.34 -22.62
C LEU A 29 6.79 30.43 -24.14
N ASN A 30 6.03 29.61 -24.87
CA ASN A 30 5.99 29.56 -26.32
C ASN A 30 4.55 29.31 -26.78
N VAL A 31 4.25 29.59 -28.06
CA VAL A 31 2.96 29.23 -28.66
C VAL A 31 3.18 28.11 -29.67
N GLN A 32 2.54 26.96 -29.44
CA GLN A 32 2.52 25.84 -30.35
C GLN A 32 1.10 25.60 -30.83
N GLU A 33 0.90 25.72 -32.15
CA GLU A 33 -0.44 25.72 -32.75
C GLU A 33 -1.33 26.79 -32.09
N THR A 34 -2.38 26.40 -31.37
CA THR A 34 -3.26 27.31 -30.63
C THR A 34 -2.93 27.40 -29.14
N GLN A 35 -1.95 26.65 -28.65
CA GLN A 35 -1.71 26.44 -27.23
C GLN A 35 -0.54 27.26 -26.71
N LEU A 36 -0.74 27.90 -25.57
CA LEU A 36 0.36 28.38 -24.74
C LEU A 36 1.04 27.18 -24.11
N VAL A 37 2.36 27.07 -24.27
CA VAL A 37 3.13 25.95 -23.74
C VAL A 37 4.36 26.43 -22.95
N ASP A 38 4.83 25.58 -22.06
CA ASP A 38 6.07 25.78 -21.30
C ASP A 38 7.32 25.51 -22.16
N SER A 39 8.50 25.68 -21.54
CA SER A 39 9.79 25.43 -22.18
C SER A 39 10.03 23.98 -22.63
N ALA A 40 9.24 23.03 -22.11
CA ALA A 40 9.24 21.62 -22.51
C ALA A 40 8.15 21.29 -23.56
N GLY A 41 7.35 22.27 -23.98
CA GLY A 41 6.26 22.09 -24.94
C GLY A 41 4.96 21.55 -24.33
N LYS A 42 4.80 21.58 -23.00
CA LYS A 42 3.55 21.16 -22.34
C LYS A 42 2.57 22.33 -22.24
N PRO A 43 1.26 22.13 -22.48
CA PRO A 43 0.26 23.18 -22.32
C PRO A 43 0.28 23.84 -20.93
N VAL A 44 0.11 25.17 -20.90
CA VAL A 44 0.09 26.00 -19.70
C VAL A 44 -1.16 26.86 -19.67
N ILE A 45 -1.83 26.89 -18.52
CA ILE A 45 -2.92 27.83 -18.24
C ILE A 45 -2.46 28.82 -17.18
N LEU A 46 -2.27 30.07 -17.59
CA LEU A 46 -2.07 31.18 -16.66
C LEU A 46 -3.42 31.64 -16.13
N ARG A 47 -3.50 31.81 -14.80
CA ARG A 47 -4.72 32.22 -14.10
C ARG A 47 -4.37 33.36 -13.17
N GLY A 48 -5.01 34.51 -13.36
CA GLY A 48 -4.51 35.74 -12.76
C GLY A 48 -5.52 36.81 -12.46
N MET A 49 -5.05 37.83 -11.76
CA MET A 49 -5.78 39.07 -11.52
C MET A 49 -5.20 40.20 -12.37
N SER A 50 -6.08 41.00 -12.98
CA SER A 50 -5.71 42.30 -13.51
C SER A 50 -5.81 43.36 -12.42
N PHE A 51 -4.81 44.23 -12.36
CA PHE A 51 -4.94 45.50 -11.68
C PHE A 51 -5.91 46.39 -12.45
N GLY A 52 -6.68 47.22 -11.74
CA GLY A 52 -7.45 48.28 -12.40
C GLY A 52 -6.52 49.35 -12.98
N TRP A 53 -7.07 50.29 -13.75
CA TRP A 53 -6.36 51.42 -14.34
C TRP A 53 -5.39 52.09 -13.36
N HIS A 54 -4.08 52.07 -13.69
CA HIS A 54 -3.04 52.53 -12.77
C HIS A 54 -3.23 53.98 -12.29
N ASN A 55 -3.78 54.84 -13.13
CA ASN A 55 -3.96 56.26 -12.86
C ASN A 55 -5.13 56.53 -11.91
N TRP A 56 -6.10 55.61 -11.80
CA TRP A 56 -7.22 55.72 -10.87
C TRP A 56 -7.00 54.94 -9.56
N TRP A 57 -6.34 53.79 -9.62
CA TRP A 57 -6.01 52.97 -8.43
C TRP A 57 -4.51 52.72 -8.24
N PRO A 58 -3.66 53.77 -8.24
CA PRO A 58 -2.20 53.62 -8.15
C PRO A 58 -1.73 53.02 -6.82
N ARG A 59 -2.60 52.97 -5.79
CA ARG A 59 -2.26 52.49 -4.45
C ARG A 59 -1.92 50.99 -4.44
N PHE A 60 -2.53 50.19 -5.29
CA PHE A 60 -2.29 48.75 -5.35
C PHE A 60 -1.05 48.36 -6.17
N TYR A 61 -0.54 49.27 -7.00
CA TYR A 61 0.66 49.04 -7.82
C TYR A 61 1.93 49.12 -6.96
N ASN A 62 2.21 48.02 -6.25
CA ASN A 62 3.38 47.80 -5.40
C ASN A 62 3.72 46.30 -5.32
N THR A 63 4.94 45.98 -4.93
CA THR A 63 5.48 44.61 -4.85
C THR A 63 4.73 43.74 -3.84
N ASP A 64 4.32 44.32 -2.71
CA ASP A 64 3.65 43.57 -1.63
C ASP A 64 2.27 43.07 -2.05
N ALA A 65 1.50 43.87 -2.79
CA ALA A 65 0.23 43.44 -3.35
C ALA A 65 0.40 42.29 -4.35
N VAL A 66 1.47 42.31 -5.16
CA VAL A 66 1.80 41.21 -6.07
C VAL A 66 2.19 39.95 -5.29
N ALA A 67 3.03 40.10 -4.24
CA ALA A 67 3.38 39.01 -3.34
C ALA A 67 2.15 38.40 -2.68
N TRP A 68 1.20 39.22 -2.23
CA TRP A 68 -0.05 38.74 -1.66
C TRP A 68 -0.93 37.99 -2.66
N LEU A 69 -1.00 38.45 -3.91
CA LEU A 69 -1.75 37.73 -4.95
C LEU A 69 -1.09 36.39 -5.28
N ALA A 70 0.23 36.35 -5.42
CA ALA A 70 0.98 35.13 -5.68
C ALA A 70 0.84 34.13 -4.52
N ASP A 71 0.97 34.62 -3.28
CA ASP A 71 0.95 33.75 -2.11
C ASP A 71 -0.46 33.41 -1.64
N ASP A 72 -1.35 34.36 -1.42
CA ASP A 72 -2.68 34.05 -0.90
C ASP A 72 -3.65 33.63 -2.02
N TRP A 73 -3.69 34.37 -3.12
CA TRP A 73 -4.66 34.06 -4.19
C TRP A 73 -4.17 32.95 -5.11
N LYS A 74 -2.87 32.64 -5.04
CA LYS A 74 -2.23 31.57 -5.81
C LYS A 74 -2.33 31.80 -7.33
N VAL A 75 -2.32 33.07 -7.74
CA VAL A 75 -2.25 33.43 -9.16
C VAL A 75 -0.91 32.99 -9.75
N THR A 76 -0.92 32.53 -10.99
CA THR A 76 0.30 32.18 -11.74
C THR A 76 0.81 33.33 -12.60
N ALA A 77 -0.01 34.38 -12.74
CA ALA A 77 0.31 35.60 -13.44
C ALA A 77 -0.51 36.79 -12.90
N VAL A 78 -0.01 38.02 -13.12
CA VAL A 78 -0.77 39.26 -12.88
C VAL A 78 -0.78 40.12 -14.14
N ARG A 79 -1.80 40.95 -14.32
CA ARG A 79 -1.89 41.91 -15.43
C ARG A 79 -1.85 43.34 -14.92
N ALA A 80 -0.95 44.16 -15.46
CA ALA A 80 -0.76 45.55 -15.06
C ALA A 80 -1.36 46.50 -16.13
N ALA A 81 -2.55 47.04 -15.85
CA ALA A 81 -3.33 47.87 -16.78
C ALA A 81 -2.86 49.34 -16.79
N MET A 82 -1.97 49.69 -17.72
CA MET A 82 -1.43 51.05 -17.83
C MET A 82 -2.37 51.97 -18.61
N GLY A 83 -3.29 52.66 -17.92
CA GLY A 83 -4.13 53.69 -18.54
C GLY A 83 -3.33 54.73 -19.35
N ILE A 84 -3.80 55.05 -20.57
CA ILE A 84 -3.06 55.87 -21.53
C ILE A 84 -3.57 57.31 -21.61
N GLU A 85 -4.83 57.50 -21.97
CA GLU A 85 -5.44 58.80 -22.30
C GLU A 85 -5.99 59.59 -21.11
N PRO A 86 -6.65 58.98 -20.10
CA PRO A 86 -7.24 59.73 -19.01
C PRO A 86 -6.20 60.51 -18.21
N THR A 87 -6.62 61.55 -17.48
CA THR A 87 -5.74 62.33 -16.60
C THR A 87 -4.99 61.42 -15.63
N GLY A 88 -3.67 61.61 -15.54
CA GLY A 88 -2.76 60.77 -14.76
C GLY A 88 -2.31 59.50 -15.50
N GLY A 89 -2.86 59.23 -16.69
CA GLY A 89 -2.43 58.18 -17.61
C GLY A 89 -1.15 58.54 -18.35
N TYR A 90 -0.61 57.59 -19.11
CA TYR A 90 0.73 57.68 -19.73
C TYR A 90 0.96 58.95 -20.55
N LEU A 91 -0.04 59.41 -21.33
CA LEU A 91 0.10 60.62 -22.15
C LEU A 91 0.27 61.91 -21.33
N THR A 92 -0.22 61.92 -20.09
CA THR A 92 -0.20 63.10 -19.22
C THR A 92 0.82 62.98 -18.08
N ASP A 93 1.16 61.76 -17.65
CA ASP A 93 2.15 61.47 -16.61
C ASP A 93 2.85 60.11 -16.86
N SER A 94 3.69 60.06 -17.88
CA SER A 94 4.45 58.85 -18.24
C SER A 94 5.42 58.39 -17.13
N ALA A 95 5.89 59.32 -16.30
CA ALA A 95 6.79 58.99 -15.18
C ALA A 95 6.06 58.18 -14.11
N LEU A 96 4.85 58.60 -13.72
CA LEU A 96 4.01 57.84 -12.80
C LEU A 96 3.67 56.48 -13.41
N ALA A 97 3.18 56.45 -14.65
CA ALA A 97 2.78 55.23 -15.35
C ALA A 97 3.90 54.19 -15.37
N VAL A 98 5.09 54.57 -15.85
CA VAL A 98 6.26 53.68 -15.89
C VAL A 98 6.67 53.22 -14.49
N SER A 99 6.63 54.10 -13.48
CA SER A 99 6.99 53.71 -12.11
C SER A 99 6.04 52.65 -11.53
N LYS A 100 4.74 52.75 -11.84
CA LYS A 100 3.72 51.79 -11.37
C LYS A 100 3.82 50.46 -12.10
N MET A 101 4.04 50.49 -13.41
CA MET A 101 4.29 49.28 -14.19
C MET A 101 5.50 48.52 -13.67
N LYS A 102 6.63 49.20 -13.47
CA LYS A 102 7.84 48.58 -12.93
C LYS A 102 7.63 47.94 -11.56
N ALA A 103 6.88 48.58 -10.66
CA ALA A 103 6.60 48.02 -9.35
C ALA A 103 5.87 46.66 -9.43
N VAL A 104 4.93 46.50 -10.37
CA VAL A 104 4.22 45.24 -10.58
C VAL A 104 5.09 44.22 -11.31
N ILE A 105 5.84 44.64 -12.33
CA ILE A 105 6.76 43.77 -13.07
C ILE A 105 7.85 43.21 -12.16
N ASP A 106 8.53 44.08 -11.40
CA ASP A 106 9.60 43.69 -10.48
C ASP A 106 9.04 42.77 -9.37
N GLY A 107 7.84 43.06 -8.86
CA GLY A 107 7.16 42.19 -7.90
C GLY A 107 6.83 40.82 -8.48
N ALA A 108 6.35 40.73 -9.72
CA ALA A 108 6.04 39.46 -10.36
C ALA A 108 7.31 38.63 -10.60
N ILE A 109 8.42 39.28 -10.98
CA ILE A 109 9.73 38.66 -11.13
C ILE A 109 10.23 38.12 -9.79
N GLU A 110 10.15 38.92 -8.72
CA GLU A 110 10.56 38.52 -7.37
C GLU A 110 9.77 37.31 -6.86
N GLN A 111 8.48 37.24 -7.18
CA GLN A 111 7.60 36.14 -6.78
C GLN A 111 7.61 34.95 -7.75
N GLY A 112 8.36 35.03 -8.86
CA GLY A 112 8.47 33.97 -9.85
C GLY A 112 7.16 33.66 -10.60
N ILE A 113 6.28 34.65 -10.77
CA ILE A 113 5.04 34.54 -11.56
C ILE A 113 5.14 35.36 -12.85
N TYR A 114 4.27 35.10 -13.83
CA TYR A 114 4.25 35.86 -15.08
C TYR A 114 3.58 37.24 -14.89
N VAL A 115 3.84 38.17 -15.79
CA VAL A 115 3.24 39.51 -15.80
C VAL A 115 2.86 39.94 -17.21
N ILE A 116 1.61 40.36 -17.37
CA ILE A 116 1.14 41.03 -18.58
C ILE A 116 1.36 42.54 -18.42
N ILE A 117 2.13 43.12 -19.32
CA ILE A 117 2.37 44.56 -19.46
C ILE A 117 1.36 45.08 -20.48
N ASP A 118 0.29 45.69 -19.99
CA ASP A 118 -0.85 46.08 -20.80
C ASP A 118 -0.85 47.58 -21.14
N TRP A 119 -0.83 47.88 -22.45
CA TRP A 119 -1.11 49.21 -23.00
C TRP A 119 -2.62 49.44 -23.01
N HIS A 120 -3.12 49.89 -21.86
CA HIS A 120 -4.54 49.95 -21.54
C HIS A 120 -5.22 51.18 -22.18
N SER A 121 -5.52 51.05 -23.47
CA SER A 121 -6.01 52.10 -24.36
C SER A 121 -7.25 51.62 -25.14
N HIS A 122 -8.05 52.59 -25.57
CA HIS A 122 -9.15 52.42 -26.53
C HIS A 122 -8.89 53.18 -27.85
N ASN A 123 -7.67 53.68 -28.06
CA ASN A 123 -7.33 54.46 -29.25
C ASN A 123 -5.94 54.10 -29.79
N ILE A 124 -5.76 54.20 -31.10
CA ILE A 124 -4.42 54.09 -31.68
C ILE A 124 -3.50 55.23 -31.21
N ASN A 125 -2.48 54.87 -30.43
CA ASN A 125 -1.43 55.77 -29.92
C ASN A 125 -0.03 55.28 -30.37
N LEU A 126 0.15 55.10 -31.68
CA LEU A 126 1.30 54.39 -32.26
C LEU A 126 2.69 54.94 -31.85
N PRO A 127 2.99 56.25 -31.94
CA PRO A 127 4.31 56.76 -31.58
C PRO A 127 4.68 56.48 -30.12
N GLU A 128 3.74 56.69 -29.21
CA GLU A 128 3.90 56.52 -27.77
C GLU A 128 4.00 55.05 -27.38
N ALA A 129 3.17 54.18 -27.98
CA ALA A 129 3.23 52.75 -27.79
C ALA A 129 4.58 52.17 -28.28
N LYS A 130 5.08 52.58 -29.46
CA LYS A 130 6.42 52.17 -29.94
C LYS A 130 7.51 52.59 -28.96
N ALA A 131 7.45 53.81 -28.44
CA ALA A 131 8.43 54.29 -27.47
C ALA A 131 8.39 53.50 -26.15
N PHE A 132 7.19 53.23 -25.65
CA PHE A 132 6.98 52.48 -24.40
C PHE A 132 7.41 51.02 -24.52
N PHE A 133 6.93 50.29 -25.54
CA PHE A 133 7.26 48.88 -25.70
C PHE A 133 8.72 48.65 -26.06
N LYS A 134 9.34 49.58 -26.80
CA LYS A 134 10.79 49.57 -26.98
C LYS A 134 11.51 49.65 -25.63
N TYR A 135 11.11 50.58 -24.77
CA TYR A 135 11.71 50.74 -23.44
C TYR A 135 11.50 49.49 -22.56
N MET A 136 10.30 48.89 -22.58
CA MET A 136 10.00 47.67 -21.82
C MET A 136 10.75 46.45 -22.35
N ALA A 137 10.90 46.31 -23.67
CA ALA A 137 11.71 45.25 -24.28
C ALA A 137 13.21 45.41 -23.95
N GLU A 138 13.74 46.63 -24.02
CA GLU A 138 15.13 46.92 -23.61
C GLU A 138 15.38 46.63 -22.13
N THR A 139 14.37 46.83 -21.29
CA THR A 139 14.50 46.68 -19.83
C THR A 139 14.27 45.24 -19.36
N TYR A 140 13.26 44.55 -19.91
CA TYR A 140 12.78 43.28 -19.39
C TYR A 140 12.66 42.15 -20.43
N GLY A 141 12.96 42.37 -21.71
CA GLY A 141 12.68 41.38 -22.76
C GLY A 141 13.47 40.06 -22.64
N ALA A 142 14.59 40.07 -21.91
CA ALA A 142 15.31 38.82 -21.60
C ALA A 142 14.60 37.96 -20.54
N THR A 143 13.64 38.52 -19.81
CA THR A 143 13.00 37.89 -18.66
C THR A 143 11.78 37.06 -19.09
N PRO A 144 11.73 35.76 -18.78
CA PRO A 144 10.66 34.86 -19.23
C PRO A 144 9.29 35.17 -18.61
N ASN A 145 9.24 35.95 -17.52
CA ASN A 145 8.01 36.36 -16.85
C ASN A 145 7.13 37.26 -17.74
N VAL A 146 7.71 37.99 -18.68
CA VAL A 146 7.05 39.11 -19.35
C VAL A 146 6.20 38.64 -20.53
N ILE A 147 4.97 39.18 -20.57
CA ILE A 147 4.03 39.09 -21.67
C ILE A 147 3.64 40.53 -22.04
N TYR A 148 3.63 40.87 -23.31
CA TYR A 148 3.22 42.20 -23.78
C TYR A 148 1.78 42.17 -24.29
N GLU A 149 0.92 43.07 -23.83
CA GLU A 149 -0.41 43.27 -24.40
C GLU A 149 -0.45 44.67 -25.02
N ILE A 150 -0.44 44.71 -26.35
CA ILE A 150 -0.03 45.92 -27.08
C ILE A 150 -1.16 46.91 -27.34
N PHE A 151 -2.40 46.48 -27.13
CA PHE A 151 -3.61 47.27 -27.24
C PHE A 151 -4.73 46.53 -26.49
N ASN A 152 -5.18 47.09 -25.37
CA ASN A 152 -6.24 46.50 -24.53
C ASN A 152 -7.55 46.27 -25.28
N GLU A 153 -8.25 47.33 -25.72
CA GLU A 153 -9.59 47.16 -26.28
C GLU A 153 -9.84 48.15 -27.42
N PRO A 154 -9.43 47.81 -28.66
CA PRO A 154 -9.86 48.53 -29.84
C PRO A 154 -11.39 48.54 -29.93
N ASP A 155 -11.99 49.72 -30.05
CA ASP A 155 -13.45 49.87 -30.02
C ASP A 155 -14.02 50.16 -31.42
N GLU A 156 -13.75 51.34 -31.96
CA GLU A 156 -14.26 51.82 -33.25
C GLU A 156 -13.32 51.49 -34.41
N GLU A 157 -12.07 51.09 -34.15
CA GLU A 157 -11.10 50.75 -35.20
C GLU A 157 -11.45 49.47 -35.95
N SER A 158 -11.20 49.46 -37.26
CA SER A 158 -11.32 48.25 -38.07
C SER A 158 -10.16 47.28 -37.81
N TRP A 159 -10.38 45.98 -38.06
CA TRP A 159 -9.29 44.98 -37.94
C TRP A 159 -8.07 45.33 -38.81
N ALA A 160 -8.27 45.96 -39.98
CA ALA A 160 -7.16 46.39 -40.82
C ALA A 160 -6.30 47.47 -40.16
N GLU A 161 -6.91 48.40 -39.41
CA GLU A 161 -6.20 49.43 -38.65
C GLU A 161 -5.50 48.85 -37.42
N VAL A 162 -6.20 48.01 -36.66
CA VAL A 162 -5.62 47.31 -35.50
C VAL A 162 -4.44 46.44 -35.94
N LYS A 163 -4.60 45.64 -36.99
CA LYS A 163 -3.54 44.79 -37.56
C LYS A 163 -2.32 45.61 -38.00
N ALA A 164 -2.54 46.74 -38.68
CA ALA A 164 -1.45 47.61 -39.12
C ALA A 164 -0.68 48.22 -37.94
N TYR A 165 -1.39 48.68 -36.91
CA TYR A 165 -0.80 49.12 -35.65
C TYR A 165 -0.01 48.00 -34.97
N SER A 166 -0.60 46.81 -34.85
CA SER A 166 -0.01 45.68 -34.16
C SER A 166 1.29 45.21 -34.82
N ILE A 167 1.36 45.16 -36.14
CA ILE A 167 2.58 44.80 -36.88
C ILE A 167 3.73 45.76 -36.53
N GLU A 168 3.47 47.07 -36.50
CA GLU A 168 4.51 48.07 -36.17
C GLU A 168 5.03 47.93 -34.73
N ILE A 169 4.16 47.59 -33.77
CA ILE A 169 4.58 47.33 -32.39
C ILE A 169 5.32 45.99 -32.27
N VAL A 170 4.82 44.93 -32.92
CA VAL A 170 5.46 43.61 -32.95
C VAL A 170 6.87 43.71 -33.54
N GLU A 171 7.06 44.42 -34.64
CA GLU A 171 8.38 44.66 -35.21
C GLU A 171 9.30 45.43 -34.25
N THR A 172 8.74 46.41 -33.53
CA THR A 172 9.49 47.18 -32.54
C THR A 172 9.95 46.32 -31.37
N ILE A 173 9.08 45.45 -30.85
CA ILE A 173 9.41 44.52 -29.77
C ILE A 173 10.41 43.48 -30.28
N ARG A 174 10.12 42.80 -31.40
CA ARG A 174 10.93 41.70 -31.96
C ARG A 174 12.33 42.13 -32.41
N ALA A 175 12.56 43.42 -32.65
CA ALA A 175 13.90 43.95 -32.88
C ALA A 175 14.81 43.86 -31.62
N ILE A 176 14.24 43.66 -30.43
CA ILE A 176 14.94 43.62 -29.13
C ILE A 176 14.66 42.30 -28.39
N ASP A 177 13.40 41.90 -28.33
CA ASP A 177 12.89 40.71 -27.65
C ASP A 177 12.29 39.72 -28.68
N PRO A 178 13.05 38.68 -29.06
CA PRO A 178 12.65 37.80 -30.15
C PRO A 178 11.56 36.80 -29.77
N ASP A 179 11.26 36.58 -28.49
CA ASP A 179 10.59 35.35 -28.05
C ASP A 179 9.52 35.50 -26.96
N ASN A 180 9.43 36.60 -26.19
CA ASN A 180 8.32 36.74 -25.24
C ASN A 180 6.96 36.80 -25.96
N ILE A 181 5.91 36.34 -25.27
CA ILE A 181 4.55 36.32 -25.80
C ILE A 181 4.06 37.75 -26.02
N ILE A 182 3.42 38.00 -27.18
CA ILE A 182 2.74 39.25 -27.48
C ILE A 182 1.25 38.95 -27.70
N LEU A 183 0.40 39.59 -26.91
CA LEU A 183 -1.06 39.56 -26.99
C LEU A 183 -1.56 40.71 -27.87
N ILE A 184 -2.45 40.38 -28.80
CA ILE A 184 -2.96 41.27 -29.83
C ILE A 184 -4.48 41.45 -29.65
N GLY A 185 -4.89 42.69 -29.38
CA GLY A 185 -6.30 43.10 -29.35
C GLY A 185 -7.02 42.98 -30.69
N SER A 186 -8.34 42.98 -30.64
CA SER A 186 -9.21 42.98 -31.81
C SER A 186 -10.41 43.93 -31.64
N PRO A 187 -11.06 44.38 -32.74
CA PRO A 187 -12.18 45.32 -32.67
C PRO A 187 -13.33 44.87 -31.77
N ASN A 188 -14.16 45.83 -31.37
CA ASN A 188 -15.31 45.65 -30.49
C ASN A 188 -14.90 45.05 -29.12
N TRP A 189 -13.92 45.66 -28.45
CA TRP A 189 -13.44 45.25 -27.13
C TRP A 189 -13.02 43.77 -27.12
N ASP A 190 -12.14 43.41 -28.06
CA ASP A 190 -11.57 42.07 -28.23
C ASP A 190 -12.58 40.95 -28.52
N GLN A 191 -13.73 41.28 -29.09
CA GLN A 191 -14.77 40.29 -29.38
C GLN A 191 -14.70 39.75 -30.81
N ASP A 192 -14.08 40.46 -31.76
CA ASP A 192 -14.13 40.11 -33.18
C ASP A 192 -13.06 39.10 -33.64
N LEU A 193 -12.83 38.05 -32.86
CA LEU A 193 -11.87 36.99 -33.22
C LEU A 193 -12.20 36.26 -34.54
N ASN A 194 -13.43 36.33 -35.04
CA ASN A 194 -13.78 35.80 -36.36
C ASN A 194 -13.09 36.56 -37.50
N VAL A 195 -12.92 37.88 -37.41
CA VAL A 195 -12.25 38.64 -38.48
C VAL A 195 -10.73 38.47 -38.40
N VAL A 196 -10.20 38.29 -37.19
CA VAL A 196 -8.80 37.87 -36.96
C VAL A 196 -8.55 36.51 -37.59
N ALA A 197 -9.44 35.55 -37.38
CA ALA A 197 -9.30 34.19 -37.91
C ALA A 197 -9.30 34.13 -39.44
N ASP A 198 -9.98 35.06 -40.10
CA ASP A 198 -10.03 35.13 -41.56
C ASP A 198 -8.84 35.92 -42.15
N ASP A 199 -8.19 36.79 -41.39
CA ASP A 199 -7.02 37.57 -41.81
C ASP A 199 -5.97 37.76 -40.68
N PRO A 200 -5.31 36.68 -40.20
CA PRO A 200 -4.40 36.77 -39.06
C PRO A 200 -3.09 37.48 -39.40
N ILE A 201 -2.37 37.94 -38.38
CA ILE A 201 -0.96 38.35 -38.52
C ILE A 201 -0.11 37.10 -38.77
N THR A 202 0.72 37.13 -39.82
CA THR A 202 1.61 36.03 -40.22
C THR A 202 3.06 36.50 -40.24
N GLY A 203 4.01 35.57 -40.09
CA GLY A 203 5.45 35.87 -40.18
C GLY A 203 6.16 36.12 -38.85
N TYR A 204 5.42 36.05 -37.73
CA TYR A 204 5.95 36.16 -36.37
C TYR A 204 5.50 34.97 -35.53
N SER A 205 6.34 34.57 -34.59
CA SER A 205 6.03 33.55 -33.57
C SER A 205 5.59 34.21 -32.26
N ASN A 206 5.01 33.40 -31.37
CA ASN A 206 4.63 33.78 -30.02
C ASN A 206 3.65 34.95 -29.97
N LEU A 207 2.72 34.95 -30.92
CA LEU A 207 1.56 35.83 -30.90
C LEU A 207 0.35 35.06 -30.39
N MET A 208 -0.43 35.69 -29.51
CA MET A 208 -1.77 35.25 -29.14
C MET A 208 -2.74 36.42 -29.30
N TYR A 209 -4.03 36.13 -29.43
CA TYR A 209 -5.07 37.14 -29.57
C TYR A 209 -5.92 37.18 -28.31
N THR A 210 -6.22 38.39 -27.86
CA THR A 210 -7.01 38.59 -26.64
C THR A 210 -8.49 38.38 -26.91
N MET A 211 -9.21 37.94 -25.88
CA MET A 211 -10.67 38.00 -25.83
C MET A 211 -11.08 38.50 -24.47
N HIS A 212 -11.96 39.51 -24.44
CA HIS A 212 -12.53 40.02 -23.20
C HIS A 212 -14.00 39.65 -23.05
N PHE A 213 -14.39 39.23 -21.84
CA PHE A 213 -15.79 38.94 -21.58
C PHE A 213 -16.28 39.33 -20.20
N TYR A 214 -17.53 39.77 -20.15
CA TYR A 214 -18.26 40.05 -18.93
C TYR A 214 -19.53 39.20 -18.94
N ALA A 215 -19.60 38.20 -18.05
CA ALA A 215 -20.58 37.11 -18.12
C ALA A 215 -22.05 37.57 -17.92
N GLY A 216 -22.27 38.75 -17.36
CA GLY A 216 -23.58 39.41 -17.32
C GLY A 216 -24.06 39.93 -18.68
N THR A 217 -23.18 40.06 -19.66
CA THR A 217 -23.48 40.61 -21.00
C THR A 217 -23.16 39.63 -22.12
N HIS A 218 -22.01 38.97 -22.06
CA HIS A 218 -21.54 38.04 -23.08
C HIS A 218 -21.84 36.61 -22.69
N GLY A 219 -22.12 35.75 -23.67
CA GLY A 219 -22.45 34.35 -23.40
C GLY A 219 -22.00 33.40 -24.50
N GLN A 220 -22.76 32.32 -24.72
CA GLN A 220 -22.40 31.24 -25.66
C GLN A 220 -21.94 31.72 -27.04
N TRP A 221 -22.56 32.76 -27.60
CA TRP A 221 -22.20 33.29 -28.93
C TRP A 221 -20.72 33.73 -29.02
N LEU A 222 -20.14 34.22 -27.92
CA LEU A 222 -18.74 34.65 -27.88
C LEU A 222 -17.82 33.43 -27.75
N ARG A 223 -18.20 32.41 -26.97
CA ARG A 223 -17.48 31.12 -26.95
C ARG A 223 -17.48 30.44 -28.31
N ASP A 224 -18.61 30.43 -29.02
CA ASP A 224 -18.72 29.85 -30.37
C ASP A 224 -17.78 30.55 -31.36
N ARG A 225 -17.64 31.88 -31.22
CA ARG A 225 -16.71 32.68 -32.02
C ARG A 225 -15.25 32.37 -31.69
N CYS A 226 -14.91 32.21 -30.40
CA CYS A 226 -13.59 31.75 -29.99
C CYS A 226 -13.30 30.34 -30.52
N ASP A 227 -14.27 29.42 -30.46
CA ASP A 227 -14.13 28.07 -31.01
C ASP A 227 -13.92 28.08 -32.53
N TYR A 228 -14.59 28.99 -33.26
CA TYR A 228 -14.31 29.23 -34.69
C TYR A 228 -12.86 29.66 -34.92
N ALA A 229 -12.37 30.62 -34.13
CA ALA A 229 -10.99 31.11 -34.25
C ALA A 229 -9.96 30.04 -33.88
N LEU A 230 -10.15 29.28 -32.80
CA LEU A 230 -9.31 28.13 -32.44
C LEU A 230 -9.30 27.08 -33.56
N GLY A 231 -10.46 26.77 -34.14
CA GLY A 231 -10.57 25.85 -35.28
C GLY A 231 -9.84 26.32 -36.55
N LYS A 232 -9.50 27.61 -36.62
CA LYS A 232 -8.69 28.23 -37.68
C LYS A 232 -7.21 28.39 -37.31
N GLY A 233 -6.80 27.88 -36.15
CA GLY A 233 -5.42 27.96 -35.69
C GLY A 233 -5.06 29.29 -35.01
N ILE A 234 -6.04 30.04 -34.50
CA ILE A 234 -5.81 31.28 -33.76
C ILE A 234 -5.61 30.97 -32.28
N PRO A 235 -4.41 31.18 -31.71
CA PRO A 235 -4.18 31.06 -30.27
C PRO A 235 -4.87 32.19 -29.51
N ILE A 236 -5.61 31.85 -28.44
CA ILE A 236 -6.42 32.80 -27.66
C ILE A 236 -5.94 32.86 -26.22
N MET A 237 -5.90 34.07 -25.65
CA MET A 237 -5.78 34.32 -24.21
C MET A 237 -6.88 35.27 -23.75
N VAL A 238 -7.48 35.03 -22.59
CA VAL A 238 -8.44 35.95 -21.98
C VAL A 238 -7.72 36.87 -20.99
N SER A 239 -7.19 37.99 -21.46
CA SER A 239 -6.46 38.97 -20.63
C SER A 239 -7.37 39.78 -19.70
N GLU A 240 -8.68 39.81 -19.95
CA GLU A 240 -9.64 40.50 -19.09
C GLU A 240 -11.00 39.79 -19.05
N SER A 241 -11.54 39.59 -17.86
CA SER A 241 -12.86 39.01 -17.69
C SER A 241 -13.51 39.33 -16.35
N ALA A 242 -14.83 39.33 -16.27
CA ALA A 242 -15.54 39.35 -14.99
C ALA A 242 -16.89 38.62 -15.06
N GLY A 243 -17.44 38.29 -13.89
CA GLY A 243 -18.77 37.69 -13.78
C GLY A 243 -19.93 38.68 -13.99
N THR A 244 -19.65 39.99 -14.03
CA THR A 244 -20.63 41.09 -14.06
C THR A 244 -21.04 41.47 -15.49
N GLU A 245 -21.82 42.53 -15.66
CA GLU A 245 -22.08 43.14 -16.97
C GLU A 245 -20.84 43.91 -17.48
N ALA A 246 -20.78 44.16 -18.79
CA ALA A 246 -19.65 44.82 -19.47
C ALA A 246 -19.37 46.27 -19.01
N SER A 247 -20.28 46.86 -18.22
CA SER A 247 -20.05 48.15 -17.56
C SER A 247 -19.07 48.07 -16.38
N GLY A 248 -18.70 46.86 -15.95
CA GLY A 248 -17.99 46.60 -14.68
C GLY A 248 -18.93 46.51 -13.47
N ASP A 249 -20.25 46.70 -13.65
CA ASP A 249 -21.22 46.67 -12.57
C ASP A 249 -22.42 45.75 -12.88
N GLY A 250 -23.43 45.74 -12.02
CA GLY A 250 -24.61 44.89 -12.16
C GLY A 250 -24.45 43.53 -11.47
N THR A 251 -25.40 42.62 -11.73
CA THR A 251 -25.43 41.34 -11.02
C THR A 251 -24.43 40.36 -11.63
N ILE A 252 -23.73 39.59 -10.79
CA ILE A 252 -22.86 38.51 -11.26
C ILE A 252 -23.73 37.38 -11.86
N ASN A 253 -23.47 37.03 -13.12
CA ASN A 253 -24.12 35.91 -13.78
C ASN A 253 -23.30 34.62 -13.59
N TYR A 254 -23.54 33.93 -12.47
CA TYR A 254 -22.81 32.71 -12.11
C TYR A 254 -22.94 31.57 -13.13
N THR A 255 -24.10 31.43 -13.78
CA THR A 255 -24.29 30.37 -14.79
C THR A 255 -23.33 30.58 -15.95
N GLU A 256 -23.29 31.79 -16.47
CA GLU A 256 -22.46 32.10 -17.62
C GLU A 256 -20.97 32.21 -17.25
N TRP A 257 -20.66 32.78 -16.09
CA TRP A 257 -19.30 32.83 -15.54
C TRP A 257 -18.70 31.42 -15.43
N ASN A 258 -19.44 30.48 -14.82
CA ASN A 258 -18.99 29.10 -14.70
C ASN A 258 -18.87 28.41 -16.07
N ALA A 259 -19.75 28.71 -17.03
CA ALA A 259 -19.66 28.16 -18.38
C ALA A 259 -18.39 28.63 -19.11
N PHE A 260 -18.03 29.91 -18.98
CA PHE A 260 -16.75 30.42 -19.51
C PHE A 260 -15.55 29.79 -18.82
N ILE A 261 -15.54 29.71 -17.47
CA ILE A 261 -14.44 29.07 -16.74
C ILE A 261 -14.25 27.62 -17.20
N GLN A 262 -15.33 26.83 -17.27
CA GLN A 262 -15.27 25.44 -17.74
C GLN A 262 -14.75 25.33 -19.17
N TRP A 263 -15.23 26.20 -20.07
CA TRP A 263 -14.76 26.23 -21.46
C TRP A 263 -13.27 26.58 -21.55
N MET A 264 -12.80 27.60 -20.82
CA MET A 264 -11.39 27.99 -20.81
C MET A 264 -10.49 26.87 -20.26
N GLU A 265 -10.88 26.26 -19.15
CA GLU A 265 -10.14 25.13 -18.56
C GLU A 265 -10.10 23.94 -19.52
N GLN A 266 -11.22 23.59 -20.17
CA GLN A 266 -11.27 22.49 -21.14
C GLN A 266 -10.39 22.75 -22.36
N LYS A 267 -10.35 24.01 -22.83
CA LYS A 267 -9.60 24.41 -24.03
C LYS A 267 -8.15 24.79 -23.74
N GLN A 268 -7.75 24.77 -22.46
CA GLN A 268 -6.44 25.19 -21.97
C GLN A 268 -6.14 26.67 -22.25
N ILE A 269 -7.15 27.53 -22.12
CA ILE A 269 -7.05 28.97 -22.36
C ILE A 269 -6.74 29.68 -21.04
N SER A 270 -5.69 30.49 -21.05
CA SER A 270 -5.31 31.34 -19.90
C SER A 270 -6.32 32.47 -19.69
N TRP A 271 -6.60 32.83 -18.43
CA TRP A 271 -7.65 33.79 -18.09
C TRP A 271 -7.35 34.67 -16.88
N PHE A 272 -7.82 35.93 -16.94
CA PHE A 272 -7.56 36.95 -15.93
C PHE A 272 -8.83 37.66 -15.48
N CYS A 273 -9.06 37.76 -14.16
CA CYS A 273 -10.19 38.49 -13.59
C CYS A 273 -9.93 40.00 -13.49
N TRP A 274 -10.94 40.81 -13.78
CA TRP A 274 -11.01 42.26 -13.57
C TRP A 274 -11.87 42.59 -12.34
N SER A 275 -11.45 43.40 -11.37
CA SER A 275 -10.12 44.05 -11.19
C SER A 275 -9.72 44.24 -9.73
N ILE A 276 -8.40 44.30 -9.47
CA ILE A 276 -7.83 44.87 -8.23
C ILE A 276 -8.05 46.38 -8.23
N SER A 277 -9.24 46.75 -7.76
CA SER A 277 -9.69 48.12 -7.49
C SER A 277 -10.65 48.09 -6.30
N ASP A 278 -10.91 49.27 -5.74
CA ASP A 278 -11.89 49.48 -4.67
C ASP A 278 -13.02 50.43 -5.10
N LYS A 279 -13.24 50.53 -6.43
CA LYS A 279 -14.36 51.29 -7.00
C LYS A 279 -15.66 50.73 -6.46
N ASP A 280 -16.66 51.59 -6.27
CA ASP A 280 -18.01 51.16 -5.94
C ASP A 280 -18.74 50.59 -7.17
N GLU A 281 -18.27 49.43 -7.61
CA GLU A 281 -18.86 48.62 -8.68
C GLU A 281 -18.69 47.13 -8.33
N SER A 282 -19.41 46.27 -9.04
CA SER A 282 -19.45 44.84 -8.74
C SER A 282 -18.22 44.06 -9.21
N SER A 283 -17.52 44.50 -10.26
CA SER A 283 -16.29 43.83 -10.76
C SER A 283 -15.06 44.13 -9.89
N ALA A 284 -15.05 45.28 -9.19
CA ALA A 284 -14.01 45.60 -8.23
C ALA A 284 -13.94 44.52 -7.14
N VAL A 285 -12.75 44.00 -6.87
CA VAL A 285 -12.59 42.86 -5.95
C VAL A 285 -12.38 43.26 -4.49
N LEU A 286 -12.11 44.53 -4.21
CA LEU A 286 -11.79 45.02 -2.88
C LEU A 286 -12.79 46.07 -2.38
N ASN A 287 -13.00 46.09 -1.07
CA ASN A 287 -13.64 47.19 -0.37
C ASN A 287 -12.64 48.33 -0.13
N THR A 288 -13.13 49.55 0.07
CA THR A 288 -12.26 50.73 0.33
C THR A 288 -11.47 50.64 1.64
N THR A 289 -11.84 49.71 2.54
CA THR A 289 -11.09 49.39 3.76
C THR A 289 -9.82 48.58 3.51
N ALA A 290 -9.71 47.92 2.36
CA ALA A 290 -8.62 47.02 2.05
C ALA A 290 -7.27 47.76 1.99
N SER A 291 -6.25 47.18 2.64
CA SER A 291 -4.87 47.69 2.58
C SER A 291 -4.36 47.79 1.14
N SER A 292 -3.45 48.73 0.88
CA SER A 292 -2.78 48.86 -0.42
C SER A 292 -1.79 47.73 -0.71
N THR A 293 -1.31 47.03 0.31
CA THR A 293 -0.16 46.09 0.23
C THR A 293 -0.55 44.62 0.37
N GLY A 294 -1.83 44.27 0.31
CA GLY A 294 -2.29 42.90 0.56
C GLY A 294 -2.73 42.66 2.01
N ASN A 295 -2.57 41.43 2.51
CA ASN A 295 -3.15 40.94 3.77
C ASN A 295 -4.67 41.13 3.87
N TRP A 296 -5.37 40.92 2.75
CA TRP A 296 -6.81 41.11 2.67
C TRP A 296 -7.54 39.96 3.35
N SER A 297 -8.26 40.27 4.42
CA SER A 297 -9.20 39.34 5.03
C SER A 297 -10.43 39.18 4.15
N GLU A 298 -11.28 38.19 4.44
CA GLU A 298 -12.51 38.01 3.68
C GLU A 298 -13.44 39.23 3.74
N ALA A 299 -13.40 40.01 4.83
CA ALA A 299 -14.17 41.25 4.97
C ALA A 299 -13.67 42.39 4.06
N ASP A 300 -12.42 42.33 3.63
CA ASP A 300 -11.83 43.28 2.68
C ASP A 300 -12.21 42.97 1.24
N LEU A 301 -12.76 41.77 0.96
CA LEU A 301 -13.10 41.30 -0.37
C LEU A 301 -14.58 41.56 -0.69
N LYS A 302 -14.82 42.08 -1.90
CA LYS A 302 -16.13 42.07 -2.54
C LYS A 302 -16.44 40.67 -3.08
N GLN A 303 -17.71 40.43 -3.45
CA GLN A 303 -18.14 39.11 -3.92
C GLN A 303 -17.32 38.62 -5.12
N SER A 304 -17.09 39.46 -6.13
CA SER A 304 -16.22 39.15 -7.28
C SER A 304 -14.81 38.72 -6.83
N GLY A 305 -14.26 39.38 -5.82
CA GLY A 305 -12.95 39.04 -5.25
C GLY A 305 -12.92 37.68 -4.56
N LYS A 306 -13.96 37.37 -3.77
CA LYS A 306 -14.10 36.05 -3.14
C LYS A 306 -14.19 34.95 -4.20
N ASP A 307 -14.99 35.18 -5.24
CA ASP A 307 -15.23 34.20 -6.30
C ASP A 307 -13.97 33.93 -7.13
N CYS A 308 -13.27 34.99 -7.59
CA CYS A 308 -12.01 34.83 -8.32
C CYS A 308 -10.92 34.19 -7.45
N ARG A 309 -10.72 34.65 -6.21
CA ARG A 309 -9.76 34.03 -5.27
C ARG A 309 -10.01 32.53 -5.07
N ASN A 310 -11.27 32.15 -4.89
CA ASN A 310 -11.65 30.76 -4.72
C ASN A 310 -11.37 29.92 -5.98
N LEU A 311 -11.64 30.47 -7.17
CA LEU A 311 -11.33 29.79 -8.43
C LEU A 311 -9.82 29.62 -8.65
N PHE A 312 -9.02 30.66 -8.40
CA PHE A 312 -7.56 30.54 -8.50
C PHE A 312 -7.03 29.49 -7.55
N ARG A 313 -7.42 29.53 -6.26
CA ARG A 313 -7.00 28.52 -5.29
C ARG A 313 -7.49 27.12 -5.67
N LYS A 314 -8.70 26.99 -6.23
CA LYS A 314 -9.24 25.71 -6.71
C LYS A 314 -8.37 25.11 -7.83
N TYR A 315 -8.00 25.89 -8.84
CA TYR A 315 -7.25 25.42 -10.02
C TYR A 315 -5.73 25.52 -9.87
N HIS A 316 -5.24 26.25 -8.89
CA HIS A 316 -3.81 26.30 -8.56
C HIS A 316 -3.29 24.91 -8.20
N TYR A 317 -4.13 24.15 -7.48
CA TYR A 317 -3.86 22.76 -7.20
C TYR A 317 -4.49 21.86 -8.27
N ASN A 318 -3.95 21.93 -9.49
CA ASN A 318 -4.25 20.96 -10.54
C ASN A 318 -3.63 19.60 -10.14
N TYR A 319 -4.33 18.91 -9.25
CA TYR A 319 -4.04 17.53 -8.92
C TYR A 319 -4.54 16.63 -10.05
N GLU A 320 -3.81 15.56 -10.31
CA GLU A 320 -4.11 14.55 -11.30
C GLU A 320 -4.99 13.48 -10.62
N PRO A 321 -6.31 13.41 -10.93
CA PRO A 321 -7.22 12.50 -10.23
C PRO A 321 -7.32 11.11 -10.88
N SER A 322 -6.63 10.82 -11.99
CA SER A 322 -6.78 9.55 -12.75
C SER A 322 -6.68 8.33 -11.86
N ARG A 323 -5.71 8.30 -10.94
CA ARG A 323 -5.50 7.17 -10.03
C ARG A 323 -6.69 6.95 -9.11
N ILE A 324 -7.27 8.02 -8.58
CA ILE A 324 -8.49 7.95 -7.78
C ILE A 324 -9.69 7.57 -8.66
N TYR A 325 -9.76 8.04 -9.92
CA TYR A 325 -10.79 7.59 -10.85
C TYR A 325 -10.72 6.09 -11.11
N GLN A 326 -9.53 5.47 -11.19
CA GLN A 326 -9.42 4.02 -11.34
C GLN A 326 -10.06 3.28 -10.16
N ALA A 327 -9.78 3.71 -8.92
CA ALA A 327 -10.39 3.15 -7.73
C ALA A 327 -11.93 3.34 -7.70
N MET A 328 -12.40 4.55 -8.01
CA MET A 328 -13.84 4.84 -8.08
C MET A 328 -14.54 4.07 -9.21
N ALA A 329 -13.89 3.90 -10.35
CA ALA A 329 -14.42 3.14 -11.47
C ALA A 329 -14.52 1.65 -11.12
N LYS A 330 -13.53 1.11 -10.40
CA LYS A 330 -13.58 -0.24 -9.82
C LYS A 330 -14.78 -0.40 -8.89
N GLY A 331 -15.00 0.57 -8.01
CA GLY A 331 -16.20 0.62 -7.15
C GLY A 331 -17.51 0.68 -7.94
N ARG A 332 -17.57 1.51 -8.98
CA ARG A 332 -18.73 1.62 -9.87
C ARG A 332 -19.06 0.30 -10.57
N ARG A 333 -18.07 -0.55 -10.81
CA ARG A 333 -18.24 -1.88 -11.40
C ARG A 333 -18.62 -2.98 -10.38
N GLY A 334 -18.73 -2.65 -9.10
CA GLY A 334 -19.07 -3.62 -8.05
C GLY A 334 -17.90 -4.56 -7.69
N GLU A 335 -16.67 -4.18 -8.04
CA GLU A 335 -15.48 -4.96 -7.69
C GLU A 335 -15.02 -4.66 -6.25
N ASP A 336 -14.32 -5.60 -5.63
CA ASP A 336 -13.80 -5.44 -4.26
C ASP A 336 -12.78 -4.28 -4.18
N LEU A 337 -13.00 -3.38 -3.22
CA LEU A 337 -12.17 -2.20 -2.97
C LEU A 337 -11.32 -2.39 -1.73
N LYS A 338 -10.02 -2.12 -1.83
CA LYS A 338 -9.09 -2.08 -0.72
C LYS A 338 -8.64 -0.64 -0.46
N ILE A 339 -9.03 -0.09 0.67
CA ILE A 339 -8.79 1.29 1.04
C ILE A 339 -7.72 1.33 2.12
N GLY A 340 -6.57 1.91 1.81
CA GLY A 340 -5.42 2.01 2.70
C GLY A 340 -5.29 3.37 3.38
N VAL A 341 -4.81 3.36 4.62
CA VAL A 341 -4.33 4.55 5.31
C VAL A 341 -2.98 4.26 5.96
N ILE A 342 -2.03 5.17 5.87
CA ILE A 342 -0.72 5.04 6.51
C ILE A 342 -0.38 6.34 7.25
N GLY A 343 -0.03 6.21 8.53
CA GLY A 343 0.22 7.37 9.36
C GLY A 343 0.59 7.08 10.81
N GLY A 344 0.47 8.10 11.65
CA GLY A 344 0.79 8.06 13.07
C GLY A 344 -0.33 7.53 13.98
N SER A 345 -0.37 8.04 15.22
CA SER A 345 -1.35 7.64 16.25
C SER A 345 -2.78 8.05 15.91
N ILE A 346 -2.97 9.18 15.23
CA ILE A 346 -4.29 9.67 14.81
C ILE A 346 -4.86 8.73 13.75
N THR A 347 -4.05 8.33 12.76
CA THR A 347 -4.39 7.28 11.79
C THR A 347 -4.72 5.93 12.42
N ALA A 348 -3.96 5.50 13.45
CA ALA A 348 -4.27 4.30 14.23
C ALA A 348 -5.60 4.41 15.01
N GLY A 349 -6.11 5.63 15.19
CA GLY A 349 -7.38 5.90 15.86
C GLY A 349 -7.28 6.01 17.38
N TYR A 350 -6.11 6.44 17.91
CA TYR A 350 -5.78 6.42 19.33
C TYR A 350 -6.87 6.98 20.27
N ALA A 351 -7.47 8.12 19.94
CA ALA A 351 -8.43 8.83 20.78
C ALA A 351 -9.91 8.66 20.35
N ALA A 352 -10.20 7.81 19.36
CA ALA A 352 -11.57 7.49 18.99
C ALA A 352 -12.20 6.58 20.05
N SER A 353 -13.43 6.87 20.47
CA SER A 353 -14.09 6.08 21.53
C SER A 353 -14.47 4.66 21.08
N THR A 354 -14.64 4.47 19.77
CA THR A 354 -14.92 3.17 19.13
C THR A 354 -14.25 3.11 17.76
N GLU A 355 -14.01 1.90 17.25
CA GLU A 355 -13.36 1.69 15.96
C GLU A 355 -14.08 2.37 14.78
N ASN A 356 -15.41 2.29 14.72
CA ASN A 356 -16.22 2.94 13.69
C ASN A 356 -16.24 4.48 13.77
N LYS A 357 -15.61 5.09 14.78
CA LYS A 357 -15.46 6.54 14.90
C LYS A 357 -14.06 7.03 14.57
N ARG A 358 -13.14 6.14 14.20
CA ARG A 358 -11.85 6.55 13.63
C ARG A 358 -12.10 7.22 12.29
N TRP A 359 -11.35 8.28 11.98
CA TRP A 359 -11.53 9.01 10.71
C TRP A 359 -11.39 8.09 9.48
N ALA A 360 -10.50 7.09 9.56
CA ALA A 360 -10.26 6.12 8.48
C ALA A 360 -11.48 5.22 8.25
N ASN A 361 -12.16 4.78 9.31
CA ASN A 361 -13.40 4.01 9.22
C ASN A 361 -14.54 4.89 8.68
N LEU A 362 -14.68 6.12 9.20
CA LEU A 362 -15.68 7.08 8.70
C LEU A 362 -15.47 7.41 7.21
N MET A 363 -14.23 7.44 6.73
CA MET A 363 -13.89 7.58 5.31
C MET A 363 -14.24 6.31 4.53
N ALA A 364 -13.93 5.12 5.05
CA ALA A 364 -14.31 3.86 4.41
C ALA A 364 -15.83 3.74 4.24
N ASP A 365 -16.61 4.19 5.22
CA ASP A 365 -18.09 4.26 5.13
C ASP A 365 -18.56 5.10 3.93
N TRP A 366 -17.80 6.13 3.52
CA TRP A 366 -18.11 6.90 2.30
C TRP A 366 -17.96 6.04 1.05
N TRP A 367 -16.91 5.22 0.95
CA TRP A 367 -16.72 4.30 -0.17
C TRP A 367 -17.83 3.26 -0.22
N GLU A 368 -18.20 2.66 0.91
CA GLU A 368 -19.32 1.72 1.01
C GLU A 368 -20.65 2.37 0.60
N THR A 369 -20.88 3.61 1.02
CA THR A 369 -22.10 4.35 0.70
C THR A 369 -22.19 4.71 -0.78
N LYS A 370 -21.06 5.10 -1.39
CA LYS A 370 -21.01 5.49 -2.81
C LYS A 370 -21.05 4.30 -3.75
N PHE A 371 -20.50 3.17 -3.32
CA PHE A 371 -20.38 1.94 -4.11
C PHE A 371 -21.00 0.75 -3.38
N PRO A 372 -22.34 0.73 -3.20
CA PRO A 372 -23.02 -0.27 -2.37
C PRO A 372 -22.96 -1.70 -2.91
N GLU A 373 -22.59 -1.87 -4.19
CA GLU A 373 -22.40 -3.18 -4.83
C GLU A 373 -20.97 -3.74 -4.64
N SER A 374 -20.04 -2.91 -4.17
CA SER A 374 -18.65 -3.31 -3.89
C SER A 374 -18.48 -3.69 -2.43
N SER A 375 -17.64 -4.69 -2.15
CA SER A 375 -17.12 -4.89 -0.80
C SER A 375 -15.96 -3.93 -0.54
N VAL A 376 -15.89 -3.32 0.64
CA VAL A 376 -14.81 -2.41 1.02
C VAL A 376 -14.01 -3.02 2.17
N THR A 377 -12.69 -3.12 2.00
CA THR A 377 -11.75 -3.56 3.04
C THR A 377 -10.84 -2.40 3.42
N LEU A 378 -10.88 -1.98 4.69
CA LEU A 378 -9.97 -0.96 5.22
C LEU A 378 -8.65 -1.60 5.70
N ILE A 379 -7.54 -1.09 5.18
CA ILE A 379 -6.17 -1.43 5.59
C ILE A 379 -5.64 -0.26 6.43
N ASN A 380 -5.71 -0.38 7.75
CA ASN A 380 -5.20 0.65 8.65
C ASN A 380 -3.74 0.36 9.05
N ALA A 381 -2.80 1.02 8.37
CA ALA A 381 -1.37 0.98 8.65
C ALA A 381 -0.93 2.16 9.54
N GLY A 382 -1.76 2.59 10.50
CA GLY A 382 -1.38 3.59 11.50
C GLY A 382 -0.49 3.02 12.60
N TRP A 383 0.64 3.67 12.90
CA TRP A 383 1.52 3.31 14.02
C TRP A 383 1.80 4.52 14.90
N GLY A 384 1.31 4.46 16.15
CA GLY A 384 1.44 5.54 17.11
C GLY A 384 2.90 5.92 17.41
N GLY A 385 3.17 7.23 17.43
CA GLY A 385 4.48 7.78 17.78
C GLY A 385 5.54 7.70 16.67
N THR A 386 5.17 7.34 15.44
CA THR A 386 6.11 7.24 14.31
C THR A 386 5.82 8.27 13.22
N GLY A 387 6.86 8.86 12.63
CA GLY A 387 6.77 9.76 11.47
C GLY A 387 6.89 9.02 10.14
N SER A 388 6.94 9.81 9.06
CA SER A 388 7.18 9.32 7.71
C SER A 388 8.59 8.72 7.55
N ASP A 389 9.53 9.12 8.41
CA ASP A 389 10.88 8.55 8.55
C ASP A 389 10.90 7.04 8.84
N ILE A 390 9.89 6.53 9.54
CA ILE A 390 9.66 5.09 9.70
C ILE A 390 8.60 4.59 8.71
N GLY A 391 7.59 5.43 8.41
CA GLY A 391 6.50 5.14 7.48
C GLY A 391 6.96 4.68 6.10
N VAL A 392 7.95 5.36 5.53
CA VAL A 392 8.49 5.06 4.19
C VAL A 392 9.18 3.70 4.11
N HIS A 393 9.71 3.17 5.22
CA HIS A 393 10.38 1.86 5.27
C HIS A 393 9.43 0.69 5.53
N ARG A 394 8.23 0.97 6.07
CA ARG A 394 7.21 -0.05 6.37
C ARG A 394 6.05 -0.06 5.40
N ALA A 395 6.01 0.89 4.47
CA ALA A 395 4.92 1.04 3.50
C ALA A 395 4.67 -0.26 2.71
N TYR A 396 5.72 -0.98 2.33
CA TYR A 396 5.55 -2.26 1.66
C TYR A 396 4.86 -3.31 2.55
N ASP A 397 5.45 -3.57 3.73
CA ASP A 397 5.02 -4.65 4.62
C ASP A 397 3.63 -4.41 5.23
N ASP A 398 3.33 -3.17 5.61
CA ASP A 398 2.10 -2.85 6.33
C ASP A 398 0.93 -2.53 5.38
N LEU A 399 1.23 -2.10 4.15
CA LEU A 399 0.24 -1.52 3.24
C LEU A 399 0.30 -2.12 1.82
N LEU A 400 1.40 -1.95 1.09
CA LEU A 400 1.43 -2.26 -0.35
C LEU A 400 1.30 -3.75 -0.66
N VAL A 401 1.77 -4.64 0.23
CA VAL A 401 1.62 -6.10 0.09
C VAL A 401 0.15 -6.54 -0.04
N GLN A 402 -0.78 -5.69 0.39
CA GLN A 402 -2.21 -5.95 0.33
C GLN A 402 -2.86 -5.45 -0.97
N ASN A 403 -2.11 -4.81 -1.86
CA ASN A 403 -2.56 -4.22 -3.13
C ASN A 403 -3.75 -3.26 -2.95
N PRO A 404 -3.58 -2.13 -2.23
CA PRO A 404 -4.64 -1.14 -2.04
C PRO A 404 -5.03 -0.46 -3.37
N ASP A 405 -6.30 -0.11 -3.51
CA ASP A 405 -6.84 0.66 -4.64
C ASP A 405 -6.78 2.17 -4.39
N PHE A 406 -6.82 2.59 -3.13
CA PHE A 406 -6.72 3.99 -2.71
C PHE A 406 -5.94 4.08 -1.39
N VAL A 407 -5.09 5.09 -1.22
CA VAL A 407 -4.23 5.29 -0.04
C VAL A 407 -4.27 6.74 0.42
N VAL A 408 -4.47 6.94 1.73
CA VAL A 408 -4.25 8.24 2.40
C VAL A 408 -2.96 8.20 3.22
N ILE A 409 -2.07 9.16 3.00
CA ILE A 409 -0.86 9.40 3.78
C ILE A 409 -1.13 10.48 4.84
N GLU A 410 -0.78 10.24 6.10
CA GLU A 410 -0.96 11.20 7.21
C GLU A 410 0.22 11.14 8.20
N PHE A 411 1.13 12.12 8.15
CA PHE A 411 2.25 12.19 9.09
C PHE A 411 2.55 13.61 9.61
N SER A 412 1.74 14.62 9.25
CA SER A 412 2.13 16.03 9.40
C SER A 412 2.16 16.52 10.84
N VAL A 413 1.71 15.74 11.82
CA VAL A 413 1.88 16.05 13.25
C VAL A 413 2.88 15.13 13.95
N ASN A 414 3.43 14.15 13.22
CA ASN A 414 4.49 13.26 13.69
C ASN A 414 5.87 13.71 13.18
N ASP A 415 5.92 14.24 11.95
CA ASP A 415 7.13 14.73 11.35
C ASP A 415 7.58 16.06 11.97
N SER A 416 8.90 16.23 12.07
CA SER A 416 9.48 17.56 12.26
C SER A 416 9.56 18.26 10.91
N GLU A 417 9.08 19.50 10.83
CA GLU A 417 9.16 20.29 9.60
C GLU A 417 10.63 20.43 9.14
N GLY A 418 10.89 20.12 7.87
CA GLY A 418 12.21 20.22 7.27
C GLY A 418 12.44 19.29 6.08
N GLU A 419 13.69 19.29 5.63
CA GLU A 419 14.13 18.54 4.45
C GLU A 419 13.89 17.03 4.58
N LEU A 420 14.14 16.47 5.76
CA LEU A 420 13.97 15.04 6.03
C LEU A 420 12.51 14.63 5.79
N ALA A 421 11.54 15.33 6.38
CA ALA A 421 10.12 15.04 6.18
C ALA A 421 9.72 15.14 4.70
N THR A 422 10.27 16.12 3.98
CA THR A 422 10.05 16.26 2.52
C THR A 422 10.56 15.04 1.75
N LYS A 423 11.80 14.57 2.03
CA LYS A 423 12.40 13.37 1.41
C LYS A 423 11.57 12.11 1.70
N MET A 424 11.09 11.94 2.93
CA MET A 424 10.36 10.75 3.35
C MET A 424 8.96 10.67 2.72
N ILE A 425 8.23 11.79 2.69
CA ILE A 425 6.93 11.87 2.01
C ILE A 425 7.09 11.71 0.49
N GLU A 426 8.12 12.31 -0.10
CA GLU A 426 8.45 12.08 -1.52
C GLU A 426 8.72 10.59 -1.80
N GLY A 427 9.56 9.93 -1.02
CA GLY A 427 9.84 8.51 -1.16
C GLY A 427 8.58 7.64 -1.06
N LEU A 428 7.70 7.96 -0.12
CA LEU A 428 6.42 7.24 0.05
C LEU A 428 5.48 7.45 -1.15
N VAL A 429 5.38 8.67 -1.68
CA VAL A 429 4.61 8.95 -2.90
C VAL A 429 5.19 8.23 -4.11
N GLN A 430 6.52 8.21 -4.26
CA GLN A 430 7.20 7.47 -5.33
C GLN A 430 6.89 5.97 -5.26
N GLN A 431 6.96 5.37 -4.07
CA GLN A 431 6.60 3.96 -3.86
C GLN A 431 5.15 3.66 -4.27
N LEU A 432 4.20 4.53 -3.93
CA LEU A 432 2.79 4.37 -4.31
C LEU A 432 2.56 4.56 -5.82
N ILE A 433 3.31 5.45 -6.46
CA ILE A 433 3.26 5.63 -7.92
C ILE A 433 3.73 4.37 -8.65
N LEU A 434 4.82 3.76 -8.14
CA LEU A 434 5.45 2.56 -8.68
C LEU A 434 4.78 1.24 -8.26
N ALA A 435 3.87 1.26 -7.28
CA ALA A 435 3.21 0.06 -6.79
C ALA A 435 2.41 -0.65 -7.89
N GLU A 436 2.43 -1.98 -7.89
CA GLU A 436 1.73 -2.81 -8.88
C GLU A 436 0.22 -2.53 -8.93
N SER A 437 -0.39 -2.26 -7.77
CA SER A 437 -1.81 -1.91 -7.63
C SER A 437 -2.17 -0.50 -8.13
N GLN A 438 -1.17 0.36 -8.37
CA GLN A 438 -1.34 1.74 -8.82
C GLN A 438 -2.44 2.52 -8.07
N PRO A 439 -2.40 2.56 -6.73
CA PRO A 439 -3.47 3.14 -5.93
C PRO A 439 -3.72 4.63 -6.28
N GLY A 440 -4.96 5.06 -6.11
CA GLY A 440 -5.28 6.46 -5.87
C GLY A 440 -4.54 6.97 -4.63
N ILE A 441 -3.96 8.17 -4.68
CA ILE A 441 -3.13 8.70 -3.59
C ILE A 441 -3.76 9.99 -3.07
N MET A 442 -3.80 10.16 -1.76
CA MET A 442 -4.16 11.42 -1.12
C MET A 442 -3.23 11.72 0.07
N ILE A 443 -2.83 12.98 0.22
CA ILE A 443 -2.07 13.44 1.41
C ILE A 443 -3.01 14.21 2.32
N LEU A 444 -3.10 13.77 3.58
CA LEU A 444 -3.82 14.44 4.66
C LEU A 444 -2.83 15.19 5.55
N MET A 445 -3.05 16.48 5.73
CA MET A 445 -2.22 17.35 6.56
C MET A 445 -3.02 17.86 7.76
N LEU A 446 -2.74 17.27 8.91
CA LEU A 446 -3.26 17.62 10.24
C LEU A 446 -2.42 18.70 10.93
N LYS A 447 -2.98 19.26 12.01
CA LYS A 447 -2.28 20.14 12.95
C LYS A 447 -2.66 19.83 14.41
N GLN A 448 -1.79 20.22 15.33
CA GLN A 448 -2.07 20.27 16.77
C GLN A 448 -2.91 21.52 17.12
N ASP A 449 -3.49 21.55 18.32
CA ASP A 449 -4.29 22.69 18.81
C ASP A 449 -3.48 24.00 18.92
N ASN A 450 -2.19 23.88 19.17
CA ASN A 450 -1.22 24.98 19.22
C ASN A 450 -0.75 25.45 17.84
N GLY A 451 -1.25 24.85 16.76
CA GLY A 451 -0.91 25.17 15.37
C GLY A 451 0.26 24.39 14.78
N THR A 452 0.96 23.55 15.55
CA THR A 452 2.12 22.79 15.07
C THR A 452 1.72 21.79 13.98
N THR A 453 2.42 21.83 12.86
CA THR A 453 2.27 20.93 11.71
C THR A 453 3.54 20.98 10.86
N ALA A 454 3.86 19.89 10.16
CA ALA A 454 4.90 19.77 9.14
C ALA A 454 4.33 19.93 7.72
N GLN A 455 3.14 20.52 7.59
CA GLN A 455 2.48 20.76 6.32
C GLN A 455 3.40 21.46 5.29
N ALA A 456 4.27 22.38 5.69
CA ALA A 456 5.15 23.06 4.73
C ALA A 456 6.20 22.12 4.11
N SER A 457 6.45 20.95 4.71
CA SER A 457 7.28 19.87 4.13
C SER A 457 6.48 18.92 3.24
N HIS A 458 5.20 18.69 3.55
CA HIS A 458 4.36 17.72 2.84
C HIS A 458 3.72 18.30 1.59
N LYS A 459 3.26 19.56 1.68
CA LYS A 459 2.54 20.27 0.61
C LYS A 459 3.35 20.41 -0.69
N PRO A 460 4.67 20.71 -0.66
CA PRO A 460 5.47 20.75 -1.88
C PRO A 460 5.49 19.41 -2.64
N VAL A 461 5.52 18.28 -1.92
CA VAL A 461 5.49 16.95 -2.54
C VAL A 461 4.17 16.72 -3.26
N GLY A 462 3.04 16.96 -2.59
CA GLY A 462 1.72 16.77 -3.22
C GLY A 462 1.50 17.68 -4.43
N ASN A 463 2.00 18.91 -4.39
CA ASN A 463 1.96 19.80 -5.55
C ASN A 463 2.84 19.27 -6.71
N TYR A 464 4.06 18.85 -6.40
CA TYR A 464 5.04 18.40 -7.41
C TYR A 464 4.57 17.14 -8.14
N TYR A 465 4.09 16.15 -7.38
CA TYR A 465 3.58 14.88 -7.91
C TYR A 465 2.10 14.94 -8.31
N GLN A 466 1.47 16.12 -8.22
CA GLN A 466 0.06 16.35 -8.53
C GLN A 466 -0.89 15.42 -7.75
N VAL A 467 -0.52 15.06 -6.52
CA VAL A 467 -1.30 14.19 -5.63
C VAL A 467 -2.37 15.00 -4.89
N PRO A 468 -3.67 14.65 -5.00
CA PRO A 468 -4.73 15.31 -4.24
C PRO A 468 -4.42 15.44 -2.75
N MET A 469 -4.64 16.63 -2.19
CA MET A 469 -4.38 16.89 -0.77
C MET A 469 -5.62 17.40 -0.02
N VAL A 470 -5.69 17.10 1.28
CA VAL A 470 -6.63 17.67 2.23
C VAL A 470 -5.83 18.30 3.36
N SER A 471 -6.00 19.61 3.57
CA SER A 471 -5.38 20.32 4.68
C SER A 471 -6.40 20.57 5.78
N PHE A 472 -6.45 19.66 6.76
CA PHE A 472 -7.16 19.96 8.01
C PHE A 472 -6.56 21.19 8.68
N ALA A 473 -5.23 21.36 8.59
CA ALA A 473 -4.52 22.51 9.17
C ALA A 473 -5.07 23.86 8.69
N ASP A 474 -5.29 24.01 7.38
CA ASP A 474 -5.79 25.24 6.74
C ASP A 474 -7.31 25.42 6.92
N LEU A 475 -8.07 24.32 7.07
CA LEU A 475 -9.54 24.35 7.05
C LEU A 475 -10.18 24.46 8.44
N ILE A 476 -9.60 23.81 9.45
CA ILE A 476 -10.33 23.55 10.69
C ILE A 476 -10.68 24.80 11.49
N ASP A 477 -9.84 25.85 11.48
CA ASP A 477 -10.08 27.05 12.31
C ASP A 477 -11.35 27.78 11.89
N ALA A 478 -11.56 27.91 10.57
CA ALA A 478 -12.77 28.50 10.03
C ALA A 478 -13.99 27.64 10.35
N GLN A 479 -13.86 26.32 10.18
CA GLN A 479 -14.96 25.38 10.40
C GLN A 479 -15.43 25.36 11.86
N VAL A 480 -14.52 25.22 12.83
CA VAL A 480 -14.92 25.20 14.25
C VAL A 480 -15.49 26.54 14.71
N ALA A 481 -15.01 27.65 14.14
CA ALA A 481 -15.57 28.97 14.40
C ALA A 481 -16.99 29.11 13.85
N GLU A 482 -17.26 28.57 12.65
CA GLU A 482 -18.61 28.51 12.06
C GLU A 482 -19.56 27.65 12.91
N ASP A 483 -19.08 26.50 13.40
CA ASP A 483 -19.84 25.58 14.24
C ASP A 483 -19.97 26.07 15.71
N GLY A 484 -19.36 27.20 16.05
CA GLY A 484 -19.47 27.84 17.36
C GLY A 484 -18.76 27.09 18.49
N ILE A 485 -17.73 26.30 18.17
CA ILE A 485 -16.93 25.54 19.15
C ILE A 485 -15.45 25.94 19.13
N SER A 486 -14.75 25.70 20.24
CA SER A 486 -13.30 25.97 20.34
C SER A 486 -12.51 24.86 19.65
N LEU A 487 -11.43 25.21 18.94
CA LEU A 487 -10.48 24.25 18.39
C LEU A 487 -9.97 23.27 19.47
N SER A 488 -9.63 23.76 20.65
CA SER A 488 -9.15 22.89 21.74
C SER A 488 -10.18 21.84 22.19
N SER A 489 -11.48 22.07 21.96
CA SER A 489 -12.55 21.15 22.39
C SER A 489 -12.65 19.88 21.54
N ILE A 490 -12.02 19.86 20.36
CA ILE A 490 -11.99 18.68 19.48
C ILE A 490 -10.77 17.79 19.71
N PHE A 491 -9.88 18.15 20.63
CA PHE A 491 -8.70 17.37 21.04
C PHE A 491 -8.83 16.87 22.48
N VAL A 492 -8.18 15.74 22.79
CA VAL A 492 -8.12 15.19 24.16
C VAL A 492 -6.92 15.75 24.94
N ASP A 493 -5.81 15.98 24.27
CA ASP A 493 -4.51 16.37 24.85
C ASP A 493 -3.76 17.42 24.01
N GLY A 494 -4.47 18.11 23.11
CA GLY A 494 -3.90 19.09 22.17
C GLY A 494 -3.27 18.47 20.91
N LEU A 495 -3.07 17.16 20.87
CA LEU A 495 -2.57 16.43 19.70
C LEU A 495 -3.62 15.49 19.12
N HIS A 496 -4.25 14.66 19.95
CA HIS A 496 -5.13 13.59 19.50
C HIS A 496 -6.59 14.04 19.42
N PRO A 497 -7.22 14.02 18.22
CA PRO A 497 -8.62 14.40 18.05
C PRO A 497 -9.56 13.41 18.74
N ASN A 498 -10.56 13.91 19.46
CA ASN A 498 -11.67 13.09 19.96
C ASN A 498 -12.65 12.74 18.83
N ASP A 499 -13.76 12.07 19.14
CA ASP A 499 -14.78 11.69 18.15
C ASP A 499 -15.25 12.85 17.24
N VAL A 500 -15.36 14.07 17.77
CA VAL A 500 -15.77 15.26 17.00
C VAL A 500 -14.67 15.66 16.03
N GLY A 501 -13.42 15.71 16.50
CA GLY A 501 -12.26 16.01 15.67
C GLY A 501 -12.03 14.96 14.57
N MET A 502 -12.21 13.67 14.89
CA MET A 502 -12.16 12.58 13.91
C MET A 502 -13.21 12.76 12.81
N ASN A 503 -14.41 13.25 13.16
CA ASN A 503 -15.46 13.52 12.19
C ASN A 503 -15.12 14.69 11.25
N TYR A 504 -14.49 15.76 11.73
CA TYR A 504 -14.01 16.83 10.85
C TYR A 504 -12.96 16.34 9.86
N ILE A 505 -11.98 15.56 10.33
CA ILE A 505 -10.96 14.97 9.45
C ILE A 505 -11.63 14.15 8.35
N ALA A 506 -12.56 13.26 8.73
CA ALA A 506 -13.29 12.44 7.77
C ALA A 506 -14.13 13.28 6.80
N ASN A 507 -14.80 14.32 7.26
CA ASN A 507 -15.65 15.17 6.42
C ASN A 507 -14.85 15.93 5.36
N PHE A 508 -13.71 16.53 5.71
CA PHE A 508 -12.87 17.20 4.72
C PHE A 508 -12.34 16.23 3.64
N ILE A 509 -12.04 14.98 4.02
CA ILE A 509 -11.71 13.94 3.04
C ILE A 509 -12.92 13.61 2.16
N LYS A 510 -14.10 13.41 2.76
CA LYS A 510 -15.34 13.09 2.03
C LYS A 510 -15.71 14.18 1.02
N GLU A 511 -15.61 15.44 1.41
CA GLU A 511 -15.87 16.59 0.51
C GLU A 511 -14.89 16.59 -0.67
N ARG A 512 -13.62 16.28 -0.42
CA ARG A 512 -12.63 16.16 -1.49
C ARG A 512 -12.94 14.99 -2.43
N LEU A 513 -13.29 13.82 -1.87
CA LEU A 513 -13.70 12.65 -2.63
C LEU A 513 -14.99 12.90 -3.43
N ASP A 514 -15.97 13.61 -2.86
CA ASP A 514 -17.20 14.02 -3.55
C ASP A 514 -16.90 14.94 -4.73
N SER A 515 -16.00 15.92 -4.56
CA SER A 515 -15.57 16.79 -5.66
C SER A 515 -14.89 16.02 -6.78
N ILE A 516 -14.11 14.99 -6.46
CA ILE A 516 -13.46 14.14 -7.48
C ILE A 516 -14.51 13.25 -8.15
N TYR A 517 -15.36 12.59 -7.37
CA TYR A 517 -16.42 11.72 -7.87
C TYR A 517 -17.39 12.45 -8.81
N ALA A 518 -17.72 13.70 -8.53
CA ALA A 518 -18.57 14.53 -9.39
C ALA A 518 -18.01 14.72 -10.81
N THR A 519 -16.71 14.47 -11.00
CA THR A 519 -16.00 14.58 -12.28
C THR A 519 -15.54 13.23 -12.83
N LEU A 520 -15.92 12.11 -12.20
CA LEU A 520 -15.54 10.77 -12.63
C LEU A 520 -16.06 10.48 -14.06
N PRO A 521 -15.18 10.27 -15.05
CA PRO A 521 -15.61 9.98 -16.42
C PRO A 521 -16.25 8.60 -16.54
N ALA A 522 -16.92 8.34 -17.67
CA ALA A 522 -17.39 7.00 -18.01
C ALA A 522 -16.21 6.01 -18.12
N ASP A 523 -16.44 4.72 -17.91
CA ASP A 523 -15.36 3.71 -17.95
C ASP A 523 -14.57 3.72 -19.28
N ALA A 524 -15.25 3.99 -20.39
CA ALA A 524 -14.63 4.08 -21.72
C ALA A 524 -13.77 5.34 -21.92
N GLU A 525 -13.89 6.33 -21.03
CA GLU A 525 -13.23 7.63 -21.10
C GLU A 525 -12.25 7.83 -19.92
N LEU A 526 -11.95 6.75 -19.17
CA LEU A 526 -11.01 6.83 -18.06
C LEU A 526 -9.61 7.22 -18.58
N PRO A 527 -8.98 8.25 -17.99
CA PRO A 527 -7.61 8.61 -18.35
C PRO A 527 -6.63 7.51 -17.95
N GLU A 528 -5.56 7.36 -18.73
CA GLU A 528 -4.45 6.48 -18.39
C GLU A 528 -3.75 6.97 -17.12
N VAL A 529 -3.40 6.04 -16.24
CA VAL A 529 -2.61 6.35 -15.05
C VAL A 529 -1.15 6.54 -15.46
N ASN A 530 -0.58 7.70 -15.14
CA ASN A 530 0.86 7.90 -15.30
C ASN A 530 1.64 7.05 -14.28
N THR A 531 2.41 6.09 -14.76
CA THR A 531 3.29 5.23 -13.97
C THR A 531 4.75 5.68 -13.98
N GLU A 532 5.10 6.70 -14.76
CA GLU A 532 6.45 7.24 -14.82
C GLU A 532 6.68 8.25 -13.69
N LEU A 533 7.82 8.10 -13.01
CA LEU A 533 8.26 9.10 -12.05
C LEU A 533 8.84 10.32 -12.77
N PRO A 534 8.44 11.55 -12.41
CA PRO A 534 9.20 12.73 -12.79
C PRO A 534 10.60 12.69 -12.16
N VAL A 535 11.47 13.64 -12.55
CA VAL A 535 12.71 13.91 -11.79
C VAL A 535 12.32 14.11 -10.32
N PRO A 536 13.05 13.56 -9.34
CA PRO A 536 12.69 13.81 -7.94
C PRO A 536 12.73 15.30 -7.60
N LEU A 537 11.79 15.76 -6.79
CA LEU A 537 11.77 17.08 -6.17
C LEU A 537 13.02 17.30 -5.31
N ILE A 538 13.40 16.30 -4.51
CA ILE A 538 14.60 16.39 -3.68
C ILE A 538 15.50 15.14 -3.75
N ALA A 539 14.94 13.93 -3.69
CA ALA A 539 15.74 12.70 -3.70
C ALA A 539 14.98 11.49 -4.28
N THR A 540 15.72 10.58 -4.91
CA THR A 540 15.22 9.23 -5.26
C THR A 540 15.54 8.18 -4.19
N THR A 541 16.41 8.48 -3.22
CA THR A 541 16.93 7.52 -2.24
C THR A 541 15.83 6.69 -1.57
N TYR A 542 14.72 7.31 -1.18
CA TYR A 542 13.65 6.66 -0.42
C TYR A 542 12.49 6.11 -1.27
N SER A 543 12.64 6.10 -2.60
CA SER A 543 11.72 5.38 -3.51
C SER A 543 11.84 3.85 -3.36
N ASN A 544 12.95 3.38 -2.82
CA ASN A 544 13.22 1.97 -2.56
C ASN A 544 13.81 1.83 -1.15
N THR A 545 13.06 1.19 -0.26
CA THR A 545 13.40 1.10 1.15
C THR A 545 13.20 -0.31 1.67
N PHE A 546 14.01 -0.66 2.67
CA PHE A 546 13.97 -1.93 3.35
C PHE A 546 14.00 -1.71 4.85
N GLN A 547 13.34 -2.61 5.57
CA GLN A 547 13.45 -2.71 7.01
C GLN A 547 13.82 -4.13 7.43
N PHE A 548 14.71 -4.20 8.40
CA PHE A 548 15.17 -5.44 8.95
C PHE A 548 14.91 -5.51 10.46
N PHE A 549 14.27 -6.61 10.85
CA PHE A 549 13.96 -7.03 12.21
C PHE A 549 15.00 -8.05 12.70
N TYR A 550 14.99 -8.33 14.00
CA TYR A 550 15.92 -9.30 14.61
C TYR A 550 15.86 -10.71 14.00
N ASN A 551 14.74 -11.09 13.40
CA ASN A 551 14.52 -12.42 12.81
C ASN A 551 14.79 -12.50 11.31
N ASN A 552 15.12 -11.39 10.65
CA ASN A 552 15.45 -11.35 9.23
C ASN A 552 16.78 -10.63 8.91
N ILE A 553 17.56 -10.24 9.93
CA ILE A 553 18.95 -9.76 9.78
C ILE A 553 19.91 -10.54 10.64
N ILE A 554 20.97 -11.04 9.98
CA ILE A 554 22.04 -11.78 10.64
C ILE A 554 23.18 -10.82 10.93
N PRO A 555 23.66 -10.72 12.19
CA PRO A 555 24.82 -9.92 12.52
C PRO A 555 26.05 -10.42 11.77
N TYR A 556 26.77 -9.51 11.10
CA TYR A 556 28.07 -9.79 10.52
C TYR A 556 29.10 -10.11 11.61
N ALA A 557 29.02 -9.40 12.74
CA ALA A 557 29.73 -9.71 13.96
C ALA A 557 28.84 -9.37 15.16
N ASN A 558 28.89 -10.18 16.22
CA ASN A 558 28.15 -9.92 17.45
C ASN A 558 29.05 -10.20 18.66
N GLN A 559 29.26 -9.17 19.48
CA GLN A 559 29.99 -9.19 20.73
C GLN A 559 29.05 -8.74 21.86
N GLY A 560 28.29 -9.69 22.41
CA GLY A 560 27.51 -9.50 23.64
C GLY A 560 26.10 -8.89 23.47
N TRP A 561 25.55 -8.91 22.26
CA TRP A 561 24.16 -8.57 22.01
C TRP A 561 23.28 -9.82 21.94
N GLU A 562 22.07 -9.73 22.49
CA GLU A 562 21.11 -10.82 22.56
C GLU A 562 19.81 -10.45 21.83
N ILE A 563 19.09 -11.47 21.35
CA ILE A 563 17.77 -11.29 20.78
C ILE A 563 16.78 -11.01 21.91
N ALA A 564 16.06 -9.89 21.81
CA ALA A 564 14.93 -9.51 22.65
C ALA A 564 13.60 -9.72 21.89
N SER A 565 12.47 -9.45 22.54
CA SER A 565 11.13 -9.67 21.98
C SER A 565 10.86 -8.93 20.67
N THR A 566 11.46 -7.76 20.46
CA THR A 566 11.19 -6.87 19.30
C THR A 566 12.45 -6.37 18.60
N GLY A 567 13.63 -6.94 18.89
CA GLY A 567 14.89 -6.37 18.44
C GLY A 567 16.13 -7.03 19.05
N TRP A 568 17.27 -6.37 18.92
CA TRP A 568 18.53 -6.75 19.57
C TRP A 568 18.78 -5.84 20.77
N SER A 569 19.26 -6.40 21.88
CA SER A 569 19.62 -5.60 23.05
C SER A 569 20.88 -6.05 23.75
N THR A 570 21.45 -5.14 24.53
CA THR A 570 22.53 -5.45 25.47
C THR A 570 22.45 -4.51 26.67
N GLU A 571 22.96 -4.97 27.82
CA GLU A 571 23.00 -4.23 29.08
C GLU A 571 24.43 -3.86 29.50
N VAL A 572 25.42 -4.23 28.70
CA VAL A 572 26.84 -4.11 29.05
C VAL A 572 27.50 -3.08 28.15
N ALA A 573 28.24 -2.15 28.77
CA ALA A 573 29.02 -1.16 28.04
C ALA A 573 30.14 -1.82 27.21
N GLY A 574 30.44 -1.22 26.05
CA GLY A 574 31.49 -1.69 25.15
C GLY A 574 31.11 -2.85 24.24
N ASN A 575 29.94 -3.48 24.44
CA ASN A 575 29.42 -4.52 23.55
C ASN A 575 29.09 -3.93 22.18
N GLN A 576 29.33 -4.72 21.14
CA GLN A 576 29.21 -4.27 19.74
C GLN A 576 28.47 -5.30 18.89
N ILE A 577 27.64 -4.82 17.98
CA ILE A 577 26.99 -5.60 16.94
C ILE A 577 27.16 -4.88 15.61
N ASP A 578 27.55 -5.64 14.59
CA ASP A 578 27.79 -5.13 13.25
C ASP A 578 26.87 -5.82 12.25
N PHE A 579 26.33 -5.07 11.29
CA PHE A 579 25.46 -5.57 10.24
C PHE A 579 26.00 -5.20 8.86
N LYS A 580 25.98 -6.13 7.93
CA LYS A 580 26.17 -5.83 6.50
C LYS A 580 24.84 -5.48 5.86
N VAL A 581 24.80 -4.34 5.16
CA VAL A 581 23.61 -3.78 4.52
C VAL A 581 23.97 -3.23 3.12
N MET A 582 23.02 -3.21 2.19
CA MET A 582 23.20 -2.58 0.87
C MET A 582 22.26 -1.39 0.71
N GLY A 583 22.81 -0.25 0.34
CA GLY A 583 22.02 0.92 0.02
C GLY A 583 22.82 2.20 0.19
N ASN A 584 22.22 3.30 -0.21
CA ASN A 584 22.85 4.61 -0.23
C ASN A 584 22.54 5.43 1.05
N ALA A 585 21.56 5.02 1.84
CA ALA A 585 21.29 5.57 3.16
C ALA A 585 20.93 4.48 4.18
N ILE A 586 21.43 4.62 5.41
CA ILE A 586 21.29 3.65 6.49
C ILE A 586 20.80 4.37 7.74
N SER A 587 19.77 3.81 8.34
CA SER A 587 19.08 4.35 9.52
C SER A 587 18.77 3.24 10.53
N LEU A 588 18.40 3.65 11.74
CA LEU A 588 18.05 2.75 12.83
C LEU A 588 16.74 3.17 13.49
N VAL A 589 15.99 2.18 13.96
CA VAL A 589 14.94 2.38 14.95
C VAL A 589 15.41 1.79 16.27
N TYR A 590 15.45 2.60 17.31
CA TYR A 590 15.83 2.20 18.66
C TYR A 590 14.76 2.66 19.67
N THR A 591 14.71 2.08 20.85
CA THR A 591 13.70 2.47 21.85
C THR A 591 14.24 3.46 22.86
N GLN A 592 13.42 4.46 23.22
CA GLN A 592 13.67 5.38 24.32
C GLN A 592 12.58 5.29 25.40
N ASN A 593 12.94 5.47 26.66
CA ASN A 593 12.01 5.74 27.77
C ASN A 593 12.75 6.41 28.94
N ASP A 594 12.04 6.65 30.04
CA ASP A 594 12.53 7.27 31.28
C ASP A 594 13.23 6.30 32.25
N ASP A 595 13.48 5.06 31.82
CA ASP A 595 14.15 4.08 32.67
C ASP A 595 15.63 4.44 32.88
N THR A 596 16.01 4.61 34.15
CA THR A 596 17.38 4.91 34.60
C THR A 596 18.42 3.82 34.30
N PHE A 597 18.01 2.68 33.72
CA PHE A 597 18.91 1.64 33.23
C PHE A 597 19.27 1.80 31.74
N ARG A 598 18.67 2.77 31.02
CA ARG A 598 18.92 3.03 29.59
C ARG A 598 20.31 3.58 29.32
N GLY A 599 20.96 3.06 28.28
CA GLY A 599 22.31 3.43 27.88
C GLY A 599 22.40 4.35 26.66
N LYS A 600 23.64 4.51 26.17
CA LYS A 600 23.97 5.18 24.92
C LYS A 600 24.77 4.25 24.02
N ALA A 601 24.73 4.49 22.71
CA ALA A 601 25.59 3.78 21.77
C ALA A 601 26.12 4.71 20.67
N ASP A 602 27.37 4.47 20.28
CA ASP A 602 27.94 4.97 19.03
C ASP A 602 27.37 4.14 17.87
N VAL A 603 26.89 4.82 16.83
CA VAL A 603 26.46 4.22 15.56
C VAL A 603 27.18 4.89 14.39
N TRP A 604 27.69 4.10 13.45
CA TRP A 604 28.37 4.62 12.25
C TRP A 604 28.36 3.59 11.12
N VAL A 605 28.57 4.06 9.90
CA VAL A 605 28.69 3.19 8.72
C VAL A 605 30.14 3.21 8.24
N ASP A 606 30.72 2.03 8.00
CA ASP A 606 32.10 1.83 7.54
C ASP A 606 33.13 2.58 8.41
N GLY A 607 33.91 3.48 7.77
CA GLY A 607 34.84 4.39 8.42
C GLY A 607 34.27 5.80 8.62
N GLY A 608 32.95 5.96 8.51
CA GLY A 608 32.23 7.22 8.61
C GLY A 608 32.19 7.83 10.01
N THR A 609 31.48 8.95 10.13
CA THR A 609 31.36 9.69 11.39
C THR A 609 30.45 8.95 12.37
N LYS A 610 30.86 8.92 13.63
CA LYS A 610 30.04 8.38 14.72
C LYS A 610 28.95 9.35 15.14
N THR A 611 27.74 8.82 15.23
CA THR A 611 26.57 9.48 15.80
C THR A 611 26.19 8.76 17.09
N ILE A 612 25.74 9.49 18.11
CA ILE A 612 25.33 8.89 19.38
C ILE A 612 23.81 8.74 19.40
N ILE A 613 23.32 7.55 19.72
CA ILE A 613 21.94 7.34 20.17
C ILE A 613 21.89 7.35 21.69
N ASP A 614 20.89 8.04 22.25
CA ASP A 614 20.60 8.06 23.69
C ASP A 614 19.29 7.32 23.95
N ALA A 615 19.34 6.15 24.58
CA ALA A 615 18.15 5.36 24.84
C ALA A 615 17.34 5.89 26.04
N HIS A 616 17.83 6.91 26.75
CA HIS A 616 17.11 7.56 27.83
C HIS A 616 16.42 8.84 27.33
N MET A 617 15.19 9.08 27.80
CA MET A 617 14.48 10.34 27.62
C MET A 617 13.80 10.77 28.92
N THR A 618 13.44 12.04 29.05
CA THR A 618 12.87 12.58 30.30
C THR A 618 11.36 12.48 30.40
N ASP A 619 10.69 12.21 29.28
CA ASP A 619 9.23 12.21 29.22
C ASP A 619 8.71 10.80 29.59
N ASP A 620 7.56 10.73 30.27
CA ASP A 620 7.03 9.53 30.94
C ASP A 620 5.89 8.81 30.18
N TRP A 621 5.79 9.03 28.86
CA TRP A 621 4.74 8.48 27.99
C TRP A 621 4.94 7.01 27.61
N GLY A 622 5.90 6.33 28.24
CA GLY A 622 6.24 4.94 27.98
C GLY A 622 7.38 4.79 26.96
N THR A 623 7.37 3.68 26.22
CA THR A 623 8.46 3.36 25.29
C THR A 623 8.21 3.97 23.91
N LYS A 624 9.06 4.91 23.52
CA LYS A 624 9.11 5.52 22.19
C LYS A 624 9.96 4.68 21.23
N TYR A 625 9.51 4.53 19.99
CA TYR A 625 10.36 4.09 18.88
C TYR A 625 10.95 5.31 18.18
N SER A 626 12.26 5.46 18.26
CA SER A 626 12.99 6.62 17.75
C SER A 626 13.78 6.25 16.52
N TYR A 627 13.65 7.09 15.49
CA TYR A 627 14.43 7.02 14.27
C TYR A 627 15.74 7.79 14.41
N ILE A 628 16.79 7.27 13.80
CA ILE A 628 18.00 8.04 13.52
C ILE A 628 18.52 7.72 12.13
N LEU A 629 18.80 8.76 11.34
CA LEU A 629 19.59 8.64 10.12
C LEU A 629 21.06 8.53 10.52
N VAL A 630 21.66 7.37 10.31
CA VAL A 630 23.07 7.13 10.66
C VAL A 630 23.97 7.76 9.61
N GLN A 631 23.69 7.50 8.33
CA GLN A 631 24.40 8.11 7.20
C GLN A 631 23.56 8.07 5.93
N GLU A 632 23.63 9.14 5.12
CA GLU A 632 23.08 9.22 3.76
C GLU A 632 24.16 9.66 2.76
N GLY A 633 23.90 9.47 1.46
CA GLY A 633 24.83 9.84 0.40
C GLY A 633 26.02 8.89 0.27
N LEU A 634 25.84 7.64 0.69
CA LEU A 634 26.80 6.56 0.45
C LEU A 634 26.82 6.21 -1.04
N GLU A 635 27.94 5.63 -1.51
CA GLU A 635 27.99 4.99 -2.82
C GLU A 635 27.01 3.81 -2.83
N ASP A 636 26.35 3.53 -3.96
CA ASP A 636 25.49 2.35 -4.06
C ASP A 636 26.34 1.08 -3.90
N GLY A 637 26.13 0.32 -2.82
CA GLY A 637 26.93 -0.86 -2.54
C GLY A 637 26.80 -1.39 -1.12
N GLU A 638 27.74 -2.29 -0.77
CA GLU A 638 27.79 -2.96 0.53
C GLU A 638 28.44 -2.05 1.56
N HIS A 639 27.81 -1.94 2.72
CA HIS A 639 28.30 -1.19 3.86
C HIS A 639 28.19 -2.00 5.15
N ILE A 640 29.05 -1.68 6.11
CA ILE A 640 28.99 -2.24 7.47
C ILE A 640 28.44 -1.16 8.41
N LEU A 641 27.25 -1.42 8.94
CA LEU A 641 26.69 -0.66 10.06
C LEU A 641 27.26 -1.18 11.36
N HIS A 642 27.84 -0.30 12.16
CA HIS A 642 28.41 -0.58 13.46
C HIS A 642 27.56 0.02 14.57
N ILE A 643 27.31 -0.74 15.64
CA ILE A 643 26.56 -0.28 16.82
C ILE A 643 27.32 -0.73 18.07
N LYS A 644 27.79 0.22 18.88
CA LYS A 644 28.59 -0.06 20.08
C LYS A 644 28.11 0.73 21.29
N THR A 645 27.75 0.05 22.38
CA THR A 645 27.38 0.71 23.64
C THR A 645 28.57 1.44 24.25
N ILE A 646 28.32 2.60 24.85
CA ILE A 646 29.37 3.45 25.45
C ILE A 646 29.31 3.42 26.99
N GLU A 647 30.47 3.62 27.61
CA GLU A 647 30.65 3.68 29.07
C GLU A 647 30.06 4.95 29.68
N GLU A 648 30.19 6.09 29.00
CA GLU A 648 29.71 7.37 29.53
C GLU A 648 28.21 7.57 29.21
N THR A 649 27.36 7.40 30.21
CA THR A 649 25.90 7.62 30.12
C THR A 649 25.44 8.72 31.10
N ASN A 650 24.22 9.21 30.90
CA ASN A 650 23.50 10.12 31.80
C ASN A 650 22.65 9.38 32.84
N THR A 651 22.72 8.05 32.88
CA THR A 651 21.91 7.18 33.73
C THR A 651 22.80 6.21 34.52
N SER A 652 22.19 5.25 35.23
CA SER A 652 22.92 4.22 35.97
C SER A 652 23.18 2.93 35.20
N GLY A 653 22.64 2.80 33.97
CA GLY A 653 22.73 1.58 33.18
C GLY A 653 23.18 1.78 31.74
N HIS A 654 23.26 0.68 31.01
CA HIS A 654 23.74 0.63 29.62
C HIS A 654 22.77 -0.10 28.69
N TYR A 655 21.49 -0.26 29.08
CA TYR A 655 20.51 -0.96 28.26
C TYR A 655 20.20 -0.20 26.98
N VAL A 656 20.54 -0.80 25.84
CA VAL A 656 20.21 -0.30 24.51
C VAL A 656 19.43 -1.38 23.77
N HIS A 657 18.36 -0.99 23.09
CA HIS A 657 17.54 -1.88 22.28
C HIS A 657 17.35 -1.30 20.88
N ILE A 658 17.81 -2.03 19.88
CA ILE A 658 17.66 -1.72 18.46
C ILE A 658 16.52 -2.56 17.91
N ALA A 659 15.43 -1.89 17.56
CA ALA A 659 14.23 -2.54 17.04
C ALA A 659 14.38 -2.90 15.56
N ARG A 660 14.93 -1.99 14.74
CA ARG A 660 15.06 -2.19 13.30
C ARG A 660 16.34 -1.57 12.73
N VAL A 661 16.88 -2.21 11.71
CA VAL A 661 17.85 -1.60 10.78
C VAL A 661 17.08 -1.21 9.52
N LEU A 662 17.23 0.04 9.08
CA LEU A 662 16.51 0.60 7.94
C LEU A 662 17.52 0.97 6.86
N VAL A 663 17.17 0.71 5.60
CA VAL A 663 18.05 0.98 4.47
C VAL A 663 17.24 1.58 3.31
N ALA A 664 17.84 2.49 2.56
CA ALA A 664 17.26 3.11 1.37
C ALA A 664 18.29 3.21 0.24
N GLY A 665 17.82 3.18 -1.01
CA GLY A 665 18.63 3.29 -2.23
C GLY A 665 18.55 2.07 -3.15
N ASN A 666 19.26 2.12 -4.29
CA ASN A 666 19.27 1.03 -5.26
C ASN A 666 20.25 -0.06 -4.80
N THR A 667 19.73 -1.24 -4.44
CA THR A 667 20.57 -2.35 -3.92
C THR A 667 21.36 -3.05 -5.02
N GLY A 668 21.10 -2.76 -6.30
CA GLY A 668 21.81 -3.33 -7.44
C GLY A 668 21.59 -4.83 -7.65
N SER A 669 20.73 -5.48 -6.86
CA SER A 669 20.41 -6.91 -6.93
C SER A 669 18.89 -7.10 -6.92
N ALA A 670 18.41 -7.98 -7.80
CA ALA A 670 17.02 -8.40 -7.88
C ALA A 670 16.60 -9.13 -6.60
N ALA A 671 15.34 -8.93 -6.18
CA ALA A 671 14.78 -9.72 -5.08
C ALA A 671 14.82 -11.23 -5.41
N PRO A 672 15.14 -12.13 -4.46
CA PRO A 672 15.01 -13.55 -4.65
C PRO A 672 13.54 -13.88 -4.88
N ILE A 673 13.25 -15.02 -5.48
CA ILE A 673 11.92 -15.50 -5.76
C ILE A 673 11.64 -16.67 -4.83
N ALA A 674 10.67 -16.49 -3.92
CA ALA A 674 10.17 -17.57 -3.07
C ALA A 674 9.19 -18.44 -3.84
N LEU A 675 9.52 -19.72 -3.94
CA LEU A 675 8.67 -20.73 -4.55
C LEU A 675 8.33 -21.80 -3.53
N THR A 676 7.03 -22.05 -3.39
CA THR A 676 6.47 -23.21 -2.71
C THR A 676 5.10 -23.53 -3.30
N SER A 677 4.54 -24.70 -2.96
CA SER A 677 3.19 -25.09 -3.37
C SER A 677 2.16 -24.07 -2.89
N SER A 678 1.14 -23.78 -3.70
CA SER A 678 0.08 -22.83 -3.33
C SER A 678 -1.00 -23.44 -2.43
N TYR A 679 -1.11 -24.78 -2.39
CA TYR A 679 -2.14 -25.48 -1.64
C TYR A 679 -1.69 -26.89 -1.22
N GLN A 680 -1.99 -27.28 0.01
CA GLN A 680 -1.84 -28.65 0.51
C GLN A 680 -3.07 -29.10 1.31
N LYS A 681 -3.29 -30.41 1.34
CA LYS A 681 -4.28 -31.05 2.22
C LYS A 681 -3.56 -31.75 3.36
N GLY A 682 -4.02 -31.49 4.58
CA GLY A 682 -3.52 -32.05 5.82
C GLY A 682 -4.52 -32.96 6.51
N VAL A 683 -4.02 -33.81 7.38
CA VAL A 683 -4.84 -34.54 8.37
C VAL A 683 -4.39 -34.09 9.74
N VAL A 684 -5.34 -33.83 10.65
CA VAL A 684 -5.04 -33.47 12.04
C VAL A 684 -4.09 -34.52 12.66
N ASN A 685 -3.15 -34.06 13.48
CA ASN A 685 -2.12 -34.86 14.15
C ASN A 685 -1.15 -35.63 13.24
N LYS A 686 -1.16 -35.39 11.91
CA LYS A 686 -0.13 -35.87 10.99
C LYS A 686 0.76 -34.74 10.48
N ALA A 687 2.08 -34.95 10.55
CA ALA A 687 3.06 -33.98 10.07
C ALA A 687 2.96 -33.77 8.55
N LEU A 688 3.05 -32.51 8.13
CA LEU A 688 3.13 -32.05 6.74
C LEU A 688 4.46 -31.34 6.52
N GLU A 689 5.09 -31.60 5.38
CA GLU A 689 6.33 -30.96 4.97
C GLU A 689 6.07 -29.82 3.97
N PHE A 690 6.84 -28.75 4.12
CA PHE A 690 6.86 -27.60 3.24
C PHE A 690 8.18 -27.55 2.51
N ASP A 691 8.12 -27.47 1.18
CA ASP A 691 9.29 -27.43 0.34
C ASP A 691 9.45 -26.03 -0.26
N GLY A 692 10.57 -25.39 0.05
CA GLY A 692 10.99 -24.10 -0.49
C GLY A 692 12.20 -24.21 -1.43
N THR A 693 12.66 -25.42 -1.74
CA THR A 693 13.95 -25.66 -2.42
C THR A 693 14.01 -25.17 -3.86
N GLU A 694 12.86 -24.90 -4.49
CA GLU A 694 12.80 -24.28 -5.83
C GLU A 694 13.00 -22.75 -5.79
N SER A 695 13.01 -22.14 -4.61
CA SER A 695 13.30 -20.71 -4.47
C SER A 695 14.70 -20.39 -4.96
N PHE A 696 14.86 -19.25 -5.63
CA PHE A 696 16.15 -18.88 -6.22
C PHE A 696 16.32 -17.36 -6.28
N ASP A 697 17.56 -16.92 -6.40
CA ASP A 697 17.86 -15.52 -6.70
C ASP A 697 18.00 -15.32 -8.23
N PRO A 698 17.28 -14.36 -8.85
CA PRO A 698 17.36 -14.10 -10.29
C PRO A 698 18.75 -13.74 -10.80
N ASP A 699 19.61 -13.20 -9.93
CA ASP A 699 20.99 -12.86 -10.26
C ASP A 699 21.95 -14.05 -10.08
N GLY A 700 21.43 -15.21 -9.71
CA GLY A 700 22.17 -16.47 -9.56
C GLY A 700 22.90 -16.61 -8.23
N GLU A 701 22.55 -15.79 -7.24
CA GLU A 701 23.14 -15.84 -5.92
C GLU A 701 22.64 -17.01 -5.07
N THR A 702 23.43 -17.42 -4.08
CA THR A 702 23.05 -18.48 -3.14
C THR A 702 22.10 -17.92 -2.08
N LEU A 703 20.98 -18.60 -1.81
CA LEU A 703 20.07 -18.23 -0.73
C LEU A 703 20.77 -18.33 0.65
N SER A 704 20.73 -17.26 1.44
CA SER A 704 21.34 -17.18 2.79
C SER A 704 20.44 -17.72 3.88
N GLY A 705 19.13 -17.76 3.67
CA GLY A 705 18.18 -18.19 4.69
C GLY A 705 16.75 -18.42 4.18
N TYR A 706 16.04 -19.26 4.93
CA TYR A 706 14.60 -19.50 4.81
C TYR A 706 13.93 -19.12 6.12
N SER A 707 12.68 -18.68 6.07
CA SER A 707 11.86 -18.45 7.27
C SER A 707 10.42 -18.84 7.00
N TRP A 708 9.92 -19.79 7.78
CA TRP A 708 8.57 -20.31 7.70
C TRP A 708 7.77 -19.89 8.92
N THR A 709 6.58 -19.32 8.70
CA THR A 709 5.68 -18.90 9.80
C THR A 709 4.22 -19.27 9.51
N ILE A 710 3.42 -19.51 10.56
CA ILE A 710 1.96 -19.68 10.43
C ILE A 710 1.31 -18.30 10.64
N SER A 711 0.84 -17.70 9.56
CA SER A 711 0.22 -16.37 9.55
C SER A 711 -1.27 -16.39 9.86
N SER A 712 -1.94 -17.52 9.63
CA SER A 712 -3.32 -17.75 10.05
C SER A 712 -3.53 -19.21 10.44
N ARG A 713 -4.35 -19.44 11.47
CA ARG A 713 -4.69 -20.78 11.98
C ARG A 713 -6.13 -20.82 12.51
N PRO A 714 -6.76 -22.00 12.58
CA PRO A 714 -8.08 -22.16 13.20
C PRO A 714 -8.07 -21.78 14.68
N ALA A 715 -9.22 -21.35 15.20
CA ALA A 715 -9.36 -21.03 16.63
C ALA A 715 -8.95 -22.21 17.52
N ASN A 716 -8.24 -21.92 18.61
CA ASN A 716 -7.68 -22.88 19.56
C ASN A 716 -6.51 -23.75 19.04
N SER A 717 -6.02 -23.52 17.82
CA SER A 717 -4.81 -24.17 17.34
C SER A 717 -3.54 -23.59 18.00
N THR A 718 -2.69 -24.48 18.49
CA THR A 718 -1.36 -24.22 19.07
C THR A 718 -0.21 -24.69 18.18
N ALA A 719 -0.50 -25.18 16.97
CA ALA A 719 0.48 -25.73 16.05
C ALA A 719 1.67 -24.78 15.80
N ALA A 720 2.87 -25.35 15.71
CA ALA A 720 4.12 -24.62 15.50
C ALA A 720 4.97 -25.31 14.42
N ILE A 721 5.73 -24.51 13.68
CA ILE A 721 6.61 -25.01 12.62
C ILE A 721 7.90 -25.55 13.22
N GLN A 722 8.27 -26.75 12.77
CA GLN A 722 9.55 -27.40 12.99
C GLN A 722 10.49 -27.10 11.83
N ASN A 723 11.78 -26.90 12.12
CA ASN A 723 12.80 -26.52 11.14
C ASN A 723 12.45 -25.24 10.35
N ALA A 724 11.88 -24.26 11.05
CA ALA A 724 11.35 -23.03 10.45
C ALA A 724 12.39 -22.21 9.65
N THR A 725 13.69 -22.47 9.81
CA THR A 725 14.76 -21.76 9.10
C THR A 725 15.42 -22.56 7.98
N ASN A 726 14.95 -23.78 7.71
CA ASN A 726 15.51 -24.65 6.67
C ASN A 726 14.72 -24.52 5.36
N SER A 727 15.33 -24.94 4.25
CA SER A 727 14.65 -25.03 2.94
C SER A 727 13.48 -26.01 2.93
N ILE A 728 13.49 -26.97 3.85
CA ILE A 728 12.38 -27.88 4.12
C ILE A 728 11.98 -27.73 5.59
N ALA A 729 10.75 -27.32 5.81
CA ALA A 729 10.14 -27.19 7.13
C ALA A 729 8.97 -28.17 7.28
N SER A 730 8.43 -28.31 8.49
CA SER A 730 7.24 -29.13 8.70
C SER A 730 6.40 -28.61 9.85
N PHE A 731 5.14 -28.99 9.91
CA PHE A 731 4.33 -28.81 11.11
C PHE A 731 3.27 -29.90 11.21
N THR A 732 2.66 -30.01 12.38
CA THR A 732 1.53 -30.91 12.62
C THR A 732 0.30 -30.07 12.96
N PRO A 733 -0.74 -30.02 12.11
CA PRO A 733 -1.99 -29.33 12.43
C PRO A 733 -2.68 -30.05 13.58
N ASP A 734 -3.11 -29.31 14.60
CA ASP A 734 -3.75 -29.83 15.81
C ASP A 734 -5.26 -29.57 15.86
N VAL A 735 -5.80 -28.81 14.90
CA VAL A 735 -7.24 -28.50 14.78
C VAL A 735 -7.64 -28.58 13.31
N ALA A 736 -8.81 -29.15 13.01
CA ALA A 736 -9.35 -29.16 11.66
C ALA A 736 -9.72 -27.73 11.21
N GLY A 737 -9.37 -27.37 9.98
CA GLY A 737 -9.62 -26.03 9.44
C GLY A 737 -8.54 -25.56 8.46
N GLU A 738 -8.61 -24.29 8.10
CA GLU A 738 -7.65 -23.67 7.18
C GLU A 738 -6.48 -23.05 7.96
N TYR A 739 -5.26 -23.33 7.51
CA TYR A 739 -4.03 -22.70 7.96
C TYR A 739 -3.41 -21.95 6.78
N VAL A 740 -2.74 -20.83 7.07
CA VAL A 740 -1.91 -20.11 6.09
C VAL A 740 -0.49 -20.10 6.61
N VAL A 741 0.42 -20.60 5.79
CA VAL A 741 1.86 -20.65 6.06
C VAL A 741 2.58 -19.75 5.08
N ASP A 742 3.45 -18.90 5.61
CA ASP A 742 4.27 -17.98 4.83
C ASP A 742 5.70 -18.53 4.71
N LEU A 743 6.22 -18.65 3.49
CA LEU A 743 7.64 -18.81 3.19
C LEU A 743 8.25 -17.46 2.89
N ILE A 744 9.39 -17.18 3.51
CA ILE A 744 10.26 -16.05 3.22
C ILE A 744 11.65 -16.57 2.87
N VAL A 745 12.24 -16.09 1.78
CA VAL A 745 13.63 -16.41 1.39
C VAL A 745 14.49 -15.15 1.28
N ALA A 746 15.77 -15.29 1.61
CA ALA A 746 16.78 -14.25 1.48
C ALA A 746 18.01 -14.79 0.73
N SER A 747 18.66 -13.96 -0.09
CA SER A 747 19.94 -14.27 -0.74
C SER A 747 21.15 -13.91 0.12
N GLY A 748 22.34 -14.36 -0.29
CA GLY A 748 23.66 -14.29 0.37
C GLY A 748 24.03 -12.94 1.00
N PHE A 749 23.34 -11.89 0.57
CA PHE A 749 23.42 -10.56 1.14
C PHE A 749 22.03 -10.18 1.65
N ASN A 750 21.96 -9.53 2.82
CA ASN A 750 20.71 -9.00 3.41
C ASN A 750 20.07 -7.86 2.55
N THR A 751 19.78 -8.07 1.26
CA THR A 751 19.80 -6.98 0.24
C THR A 751 18.66 -7.02 -0.76
N SER A 752 17.59 -7.72 -0.43
CA SER A 752 16.58 -8.10 -1.40
C SER A 752 15.23 -8.22 -0.69
N VAL A 753 14.14 -7.69 -1.27
CA VAL A 753 12.78 -7.84 -0.70
C VAL A 753 12.60 -9.32 -0.35
N PRO A 754 12.34 -9.66 0.92
CA PRO A 754 12.10 -11.05 1.27
C PRO A 754 10.90 -11.52 0.46
N ALA A 755 11.11 -12.39 -0.53
CA ALA A 755 9.99 -12.84 -1.33
C ALA A 755 9.10 -13.72 -0.46
N LYS A 756 7.83 -13.33 -0.39
CA LYS A 756 6.82 -14.02 0.40
C LYS A 756 5.97 -14.88 -0.51
N LYS A 757 5.87 -16.16 -0.18
CA LYS A 757 4.90 -17.07 -0.83
C LYS A 757 4.01 -17.69 0.22
N GLN A 758 2.70 -17.60 0.02
CA GLN A 758 1.73 -18.23 0.90
C GLN A 758 1.37 -19.63 0.41
N LEU A 759 1.30 -20.55 1.36
CA LEU A 759 0.79 -21.90 1.23
C LEU A 759 -0.50 -22.00 2.05
N ALA A 760 -1.63 -22.20 1.38
CA ALA A 760 -2.90 -22.51 2.03
C ALA A 760 -2.97 -24.01 2.35
N ILE A 761 -3.38 -24.35 3.56
CA ILE A 761 -3.48 -25.74 4.01
C ILE A 761 -4.87 -25.99 4.59
N LYS A 762 -5.55 -26.98 4.03
CA LYS A 762 -6.82 -27.47 4.59
C LYS A 762 -6.58 -28.74 5.38
N ALA A 763 -6.61 -28.66 6.70
CA ALA A 763 -6.55 -29.81 7.60
C ALA A 763 -7.94 -30.41 7.82
N THR A 764 -8.09 -31.71 7.62
CA THR A 764 -9.33 -32.46 7.87
C THR A 764 -9.14 -33.49 8.98
N ASN A 765 -10.26 -33.93 9.56
CA ASN A 765 -10.32 -35.07 10.48
C ASN A 765 -9.78 -36.36 9.82
N ALA A 766 -9.23 -37.29 10.61
CA ALA A 766 -8.85 -38.60 10.11
C ALA A 766 -10.05 -39.56 10.13
N ILE A 767 -10.33 -40.24 9.02
CA ILE A 767 -11.37 -41.28 9.04
C ILE A 767 -10.83 -42.51 9.82
N PRO A 768 -11.56 -43.04 10.82
CA PRO A 768 -11.09 -44.15 11.63
C PRO A 768 -10.98 -45.45 10.81
N VAL A 769 -10.15 -46.39 11.27
CA VAL A 769 -9.92 -47.67 10.58
C VAL A 769 -10.49 -48.83 11.42
N PRO A 770 -11.50 -49.57 10.93
CA PRO A 770 -12.06 -50.72 11.64
C PRO A 770 -11.22 -51.97 11.43
N VAL A 771 -11.16 -52.81 12.46
CA VAL A 771 -10.54 -54.14 12.39
C VAL A 771 -11.49 -55.17 13.01
N ALA A 772 -12.27 -55.87 12.18
CA ALA A 772 -13.28 -56.86 12.55
C ALA A 772 -12.67 -58.20 12.98
N GLY A 773 -11.45 -58.49 12.53
CA GLY A 773 -10.72 -59.74 12.77
C GLY A 773 -10.73 -60.68 11.56
N ASN A 774 -9.99 -61.79 11.66
CA ASN A 774 -9.85 -62.74 10.54
C ASN A 774 -11.00 -63.75 10.49
N ASP A 775 -11.31 -64.23 9.29
CA ASP A 775 -12.21 -65.36 9.04
C ASP A 775 -11.90 -66.57 9.93
N THR A 776 -12.95 -67.21 10.46
CA THR A 776 -12.79 -68.25 11.49
C THR A 776 -13.95 -69.24 11.56
N LEU A 777 -13.80 -70.26 12.42
CA LEU A 777 -14.81 -71.28 12.70
C LEU A 777 -15.40 -71.10 14.09
N SER A 778 -16.69 -71.44 14.25
CA SER A 778 -17.36 -71.41 15.54
C SER A 778 -18.19 -72.66 15.83
N ALA A 779 -18.38 -72.93 17.10
CA ALA A 779 -19.22 -74.01 17.61
C ALA A 779 -20.69 -73.59 17.59
N LEU A 780 -21.57 -74.48 17.13
CA LEU A 780 -23.02 -74.24 17.17
C LEU A 780 -23.50 -73.99 18.60
N ASN A 781 -24.41 -73.03 18.78
CA ASN A 781 -25.08 -72.69 20.05
C ASN A 781 -24.16 -72.28 21.20
N LYS A 782 -22.90 -71.95 20.92
CA LYS A 782 -21.96 -71.35 21.89
C LYS A 782 -21.80 -69.86 21.65
N TYR A 783 -21.47 -69.12 22.71
CA TYR A 783 -21.16 -67.70 22.58
C TYR A 783 -19.83 -67.53 21.86
N PHE A 784 -19.86 -66.86 20.72
CA PHE A 784 -18.70 -66.41 19.98
C PHE A 784 -18.47 -64.92 20.27
N LYS A 785 -17.25 -64.53 20.65
CA LYS A 785 -16.88 -63.15 20.94
C LYS A 785 -16.11 -62.57 19.76
N PHE A 786 -16.52 -61.40 19.30
CA PHE A 786 -15.74 -60.61 18.34
C PHE A 786 -14.80 -59.66 19.10
N ASP A 787 -13.76 -59.17 18.44
CA ASP A 787 -12.79 -58.28 19.06
C ASP A 787 -12.37 -57.16 18.09
N GLY A 788 -13.02 -56.01 18.25
CA GLY A 788 -12.73 -54.80 17.48
C GLY A 788 -11.61 -53.95 18.06
N SER A 789 -10.97 -54.37 19.16
CA SER A 789 -10.01 -53.53 19.91
C SER A 789 -8.73 -53.16 19.17
N LYS A 790 -8.53 -53.71 17.96
CA LYS A 790 -7.45 -53.33 17.05
C LYS A 790 -7.82 -52.22 16.08
N SER A 791 -9.07 -51.76 16.09
CA SER A 791 -9.50 -50.57 15.35
C SER A 791 -8.80 -49.35 15.93
N SER A 792 -8.46 -48.38 15.08
CA SER A 792 -7.65 -47.22 15.48
C SER A 792 -8.07 -45.98 14.73
N ASP A 793 -7.99 -44.84 15.41
CA ASP A 793 -7.95 -43.53 14.75
C ASP A 793 -6.50 -43.04 14.63
N ALA A 794 -6.19 -42.37 13.51
CA ALA A 794 -4.86 -41.82 13.25
C ALA A 794 -4.61 -40.48 13.97
N ASP A 795 -5.65 -39.72 14.32
CA ASP A 795 -5.53 -38.51 15.14
C ASP A 795 -5.78 -38.76 16.63
N GLY A 796 -6.17 -39.99 17.00
CA GLY A 796 -6.23 -40.47 18.38
C GLY A 796 -7.60 -40.31 19.04
N ASP A 797 -8.62 -39.96 18.26
CA ASP A 797 -9.99 -39.82 18.74
C ASP A 797 -10.61 -41.13 19.27
N ALA A 798 -11.56 -40.96 20.19
CA ALA A 798 -12.20 -42.07 20.88
C ALA A 798 -13.23 -42.76 19.97
N LEU A 799 -13.04 -44.06 19.73
CA LEU A 799 -13.89 -44.83 18.83
C LEU A 799 -15.15 -45.39 19.50
N THR A 800 -16.26 -45.26 18.79
CA THR A 800 -17.49 -46.03 18.97
C THR A 800 -17.56 -47.14 17.93
N TYR A 801 -18.27 -48.23 18.23
CA TYR A 801 -18.28 -49.45 17.42
C TYR A 801 -19.70 -49.75 16.96
N LYS A 802 -19.85 -50.35 15.78
CA LYS A 802 -21.11 -50.90 15.32
C LYS A 802 -20.89 -52.17 14.52
N TRP A 803 -21.42 -53.27 15.04
CA TRP A 803 -21.38 -54.59 14.43
C TRP A 803 -22.73 -54.90 13.80
N VAL A 804 -22.71 -55.47 12.59
CA VAL A 804 -23.93 -55.82 11.86
C VAL A 804 -23.80 -57.24 11.33
N LEU A 805 -24.83 -58.05 11.55
CA LEU A 805 -24.96 -59.34 10.89
C LEU A 805 -25.50 -59.12 9.47
N GLU A 806 -24.64 -59.26 8.48
CA GLU A 806 -24.94 -58.95 7.08
C GLU A 806 -25.62 -60.12 6.37
N SER A 807 -25.21 -61.34 6.69
CA SER A 807 -25.85 -62.54 6.20
C SER A 807 -25.72 -63.71 7.17
N ALA A 808 -26.70 -64.60 7.12
CA ALA A 808 -26.78 -65.82 7.91
C ALA A 808 -27.45 -66.93 7.07
N PRO A 809 -27.31 -68.20 7.45
CA PRO A 809 -28.01 -69.31 6.82
C PRO A 809 -29.54 -69.15 6.87
N GLU A 810 -30.24 -69.64 5.85
CA GLU A 810 -31.70 -69.56 5.75
C GLU A 810 -32.37 -70.24 6.96
N GLY A 811 -33.24 -69.50 7.66
CA GLY A 811 -33.91 -69.97 8.88
C GLY A 811 -33.19 -69.65 10.20
N SER A 812 -31.98 -69.07 10.15
CA SER A 812 -31.24 -68.65 11.34
C SER A 812 -31.90 -67.46 12.04
N ASN A 813 -31.93 -67.49 13.38
CA ASN A 813 -32.39 -66.42 14.26
C ASN A 813 -31.23 -65.79 15.05
N THR A 814 -29.99 -65.95 14.56
CA THR A 814 -28.79 -65.39 15.19
C THR A 814 -28.87 -63.86 15.22
N TYR A 815 -28.51 -63.25 16.35
CA TYR A 815 -28.35 -61.80 16.49
C TYR A 815 -27.11 -61.49 17.33
N ILE A 816 -26.55 -60.29 17.12
CA ILE A 816 -25.38 -59.80 17.84
C ILE A 816 -25.85 -59.10 19.12
N MET A 817 -25.34 -59.53 20.28
CA MET A 817 -25.58 -58.87 21.56
C MET A 817 -24.53 -57.80 21.80
N LYS A 818 -24.98 -56.62 22.26
CA LYS A 818 -24.15 -55.43 22.48
C LYS A 818 -23.36 -55.07 21.22
N ASP A 819 -24.08 -54.93 20.12
CA ASP A 819 -23.54 -54.65 18.80
C ASP A 819 -22.86 -53.28 18.69
N ASP A 820 -22.91 -52.46 19.74
CA ASP A 820 -22.22 -51.19 19.91
C ASP A 820 -20.92 -51.28 20.74
N TYR A 821 -20.59 -52.46 21.26
CA TYR A 821 -19.44 -52.67 22.14
C TYR A 821 -18.18 -53.10 21.38
N VAL A 822 -17.00 -52.78 21.91
CA VAL A 822 -15.70 -53.17 21.31
C VAL A 822 -15.50 -54.68 21.21
N LYS A 823 -16.12 -55.47 22.12
CA LYS A 823 -16.07 -56.94 22.11
C LYS A 823 -17.49 -57.54 22.22
N PRO A 824 -18.31 -57.48 21.17
CA PRO A 824 -19.66 -58.01 21.18
C PRO A 824 -19.65 -59.54 21.11
N GLN A 825 -20.82 -60.15 21.24
CA GLN A 825 -20.93 -61.61 21.12
C GLN A 825 -22.24 -62.06 20.48
N CYS A 826 -22.26 -63.23 19.86
CA CYS A 826 -23.46 -63.86 19.32
C CYS A 826 -23.47 -65.37 19.57
N LYS A 827 -24.59 -66.03 19.27
CA LYS A 827 -24.70 -67.50 19.22
C LYS A 827 -25.15 -67.88 17.82
N PHE A 828 -24.33 -68.66 17.11
CA PHE A 828 -24.71 -69.21 15.82
C PHE A 828 -25.61 -70.42 16.04
N ASP A 829 -26.87 -70.33 15.64
CA ASP A 829 -27.92 -71.32 15.90
C ASP A 829 -28.05 -72.37 14.79
N MET A 830 -27.47 -72.12 13.61
CA MET A 830 -27.49 -73.01 12.46
C MET A 830 -26.09 -73.23 11.88
N GLU A 831 -25.88 -74.38 11.27
CA GLU A 831 -24.64 -74.68 10.55
C GLU A 831 -24.62 -73.89 9.23
N GLY A 832 -23.49 -73.27 8.91
CA GLY A 832 -23.31 -72.48 7.69
C GLY A 832 -22.41 -71.26 7.89
N GLU A 833 -22.32 -70.42 6.85
CA GLU A 833 -21.53 -69.20 6.85
C GLU A 833 -22.35 -67.99 7.33
N TYR A 834 -21.74 -67.20 8.21
CA TYR A 834 -22.24 -65.93 8.70
C TYR A 834 -21.23 -64.84 8.32
N ILE A 835 -21.71 -63.74 7.73
CA ILE A 835 -20.87 -62.56 7.43
C ILE A 835 -21.27 -61.45 8.39
N ILE A 836 -20.30 -60.93 9.13
CA ILE A 836 -20.47 -59.85 10.08
C ILE A 836 -19.57 -58.69 9.63
N SER A 837 -20.09 -57.47 9.65
CA SER A 837 -19.31 -56.27 9.41
C SER A 837 -19.08 -55.47 10.70
N LEU A 838 -17.96 -54.76 10.79
CA LEU A 838 -17.68 -53.72 11.77
C LEU A 838 -17.50 -52.37 11.06
N THR A 839 -18.17 -51.35 11.58
CA THR A 839 -17.80 -49.94 11.39
C THR A 839 -17.44 -49.32 12.73
N VAL A 840 -16.41 -48.49 12.75
CA VAL A 840 -16.08 -47.59 13.86
C VAL A 840 -16.34 -46.12 13.50
N SER A 841 -16.62 -45.29 14.49
CA SER A 841 -16.82 -43.83 14.34
C SER A 841 -16.20 -43.07 15.50
N ASP A 842 -15.58 -41.94 15.20
CA ASP A 842 -14.95 -41.00 16.13
C ASP A 842 -15.88 -39.84 16.54
N SER A 843 -17.19 -39.93 16.21
CA SER A 843 -18.24 -38.90 16.34
C SER A 843 -18.31 -37.82 15.25
N ILE A 844 -17.31 -37.72 14.38
CA ILE A 844 -17.28 -36.80 13.23
C ILE A 844 -17.49 -37.59 11.94
N ASP A 845 -16.68 -38.62 11.73
CA ASP A 845 -16.68 -39.49 10.57
C ASP A 845 -17.02 -40.95 10.94
N VAL A 846 -17.44 -41.72 9.94
CA VAL A 846 -17.72 -43.16 10.06
C VAL A 846 -16.86 -43.89 9.06
N SER A 847 -16.15 -44.91 9.53
CA SER A 847 -15.34 -45.77 8.69
C SER A 847 -16.14 -46.60 7.68
N GLU A 848 -15.47 -47.01 6.61
CA GLU A 848 -15.93 -48.11 5.75
C GLU A 848 -16.05 -49.42 6.54
N LYS A 849 -16.82 -50.38 6.03
CA LYS A 849 -16.98 -51.69 6.69
C LYS A 849 -15.74 -52.56 6.58
N ASP A 850 -15.30 -53.14 7.69
CA ASP A 850 -14.44 -54.32 7.70
C ASP A 850 -15.28 -55.58 7.98
N TYR A 851 -14.90 -56.72 7.41
CA TYR A 851 -15.72 -57.94 7.44
C TYR A 851 -14.99 -59.10 8.10
N ILE A 852 -15.76 -59.90 8.85
CA ILE A 852 -15.34 -61.20 9.34
C ILE A 852 -16.35 -62.27 8.91
N LYS A 853 -15.86 -63.33 8.29
CA LYS A 853 -16.66 -64.53 7.98
C LYS A 853 -16.49 -65.58 9.06
N VAL A 854 -17.60 -66.02 9.64
CA VAL A 854 -17.62 -67.12 10.62
C VAL A 854 -18.39 -68.31 10.06
N THR A 855 -17.74 -69.46 9.93
CA THR A 855 -18.43 -70.72 9.58
C THR A 855 -18.77 -71.50 10.84
N ALA A 856 -20.05 -71.59 11.19
CA ALA A 856 -20.53 -72.39 12.31
C ALA A 856 -20.71 -73.85 11.87
N LYS A 857 -20.21 -74.81 12.66
CA LYS A 857 -20.31 -76.25 12.36
C LYS A 857 -20.80 -77.07 13.55
N GLU A 858 -21.61 -78.08 13.27
CA GLU A 858 -22.08 -79.01 14.30
C GLU A 858 -20.92 -79.94 14.73
N GLY A 859 -20.82 -80.22 16.04
CA GLY A 859 -19.73 -81.04 16.59
C GLY A 859 -18.36 -80.34 16.70
N TYR A 860 -18.22 -79.10 16.22
CA TYR A 860 -17.05 -78.29 16.51
C TYR A 860 -17.09 -77.89 17.99
N THR A 861 -16.24 -78.46 18.84
CA THR A 861 -16.21 -78.15 20.27
C THR A 861 -15.46 -76.85 20.59
N GLY A 862 -14.99 -76.13 19.56
CA GLY A 862 -13.88 -75.21 19.70
C GLY A 862 -12.59 -75.95 20.02
N LEU A 863 -11.47 -75.41 19.58
CA LEU A 863 -10.25 -75.56 20.37
C LEU A 863 -10.53 -74.85 21.70
N VAL A 864 -10.39 -75.59 22.79
CA VAL A 864 -10.33 -75.05 24.15
C VAL A 864 -9.39 -73.85 24.10
N GLU A 865 -9.78 -72.71 24.67
CA GLU A 865 -8.84 -71.61 24.89
C GLU A 865 -7.53 -72.18 25.43
N PRO A 866 -6.37 -71.78 24.91
CA PRO A 866 -5.12 -72.43 25.28
C PRO A 866 -4.83 -72.32 26.79
N ASP A 867 -5.17 -73.34 27.56
CA ASP A 867 -4.74 -73.51 28.95
C ASP A 867 -3.20 -73.72 28.97
N GLU A 868 -2.53 -73.05 29.91
CA GLU A 868 -1.10 -73.16 30.17
C GLU A 868 -0.60 -74.61 30.35
N LYS A 869 -1.49 -75.57 30.61
CA LYS A 869 -1.18 -77.00 30.76
C LYS A 869 -0.80 -77.75 29.48
N ASN A 870 -1.08 -77.23 28.28
CA ASN A 870 -0.91 -77.96 27.01
C ASN A 870 0.17 -77.39 26.05
N ARG A 871 1.17 -76.66 26.55
CA ARG A 871 2.25 -75.99 25.77
C ARG A 871 3.18 -76.91 24.95
N ASN A 872 2.99 -78.23 25.04
CA ASN A 872 3.79 -79.26 24.37
C ASN A 872 3.04 -79.94 23.20
N GLN A 873 1.84 -79.47 22.85
CA GLN A 873 1.07 -80.01 21.72
C GLN A 873 1.14 -79.11 20.49
N LEU A 874 1.02 -79.73 19.32
CA LEU A 874 0.88 -79.07 18.02
C LEU A 874 -0.49 -79.45 17.44
N TYR A 875 -1.37 -78.46 17.31
CA TYR A 875 -2.68 -78.64 16.71
C TYR A 875 -2.60 -78.38 15.21
N LEU A 876 -3.28 -79.23 14.44
CA LEU A 876 -3.28 -79.20 12.98
C LEU A 876 -4.73 -79.19 12.50
N PHE A 877 -5.14 -78.15 11.77
CA PHE A 877 -6.50 -78.02 11.28
C PHE A 877 -6.55 -77.41 9.86
N PRO A 878 -7.29 -78.01 8.90
CA PRO A 878 -7.92 -79.32 8.98
C PRO A 878 -6.87 -80.45 8.91
N ASN A 879 -7.17 -81.58 9.55
CA ASN A 879 -6.35 -82.80 9.45
C ASN A 879 -7.27 -84.02 9.57
N PRO A 880 -7.61 -84.74 8.48
CA PRO A 880 -6.98 -84.66 7.15
C PRO A 880 -7.21 -83.33 6.42
N THR A 881 -6.26 -82.92 5.58
CA THR A 881 -6.33 -81.73 4.72
C THR A 881 -6.29 -82.14 3.24
N SER A 882 -6.87 -81.33 2.35
CA SER A 882 -6.79 -81.46 0.89
C SER A 882 -5.69 -80.59 0.25
N GLY A 883 -4.88 -79.90 1.06
CA GLY A 883 -3.77 -79.07 0.62
C GLY A 883 -3.24 -78.18 1.73
N SER A 884 -4.07 -77.28 2.26
CA SER A 884 -3.66 -76.31 3.29
C SER A 884 -3.98 -76.78 4.71
N VAL A 885 -3.05 -76.59 5.63
CA VAL A 885 -3.23 -76.87 7.06
C VAL A 885 -2.73 -75.72 7.91
N THR A 886 -3.49 -75.36 8.92
CA THR A 886 -3.12 -74.41 9.96
C THR A 886 -2.51 -75.16 11.14
N LEU A 887 -1.34 -74.70 11.56
CA LEU A 887 -0.58 -75.16 12.71
C LEU A 887 -0.79 -74.19 13.86
N GLU A 888 -1.15 -74.69 15.04
CA GLU A 888 -1.15 -73.89 16.26
C GLU A 888 -0.24 -74.51 17.31
N PHE A 889 0.67 -73.70 17.85
CA PHE A 889 1.70 -74.13 18.80
C PHE A 889 2.14 -72.97 19.70
N TYR A 890 2.68 -73.31 20.87
CA TYR A 890 3.23 -72.34 21.80
C TYR A 890 4.72 -72.08 21.52
N THR A 891 5.20 -70.87 21.78
CA THR A 891 6.62 -70.52 21.75
C THR A 891 7.03 -69.93 23.09
N GLU A 892 7.99 -70.57 23.77
CA GLU A 892 8.44 -70.17 25.13
C GLU A 892 9.45 -69.03 25.13
N LEU A 893 10.29 -68.95 24.09
CA LEU A 893 11.41 -68.01 24.02
C LEU A 893 11.30 -67.19 22.74
N ASN A 894 11.70 -65.92 22.80
CA ASN A 894 11.67 -64.99 21.67
C ASN A 894 12.79 -65.27 20.65
N GLN A 895 12.83 -66.49 20.14
CA GLN A 895 13.85 -67.07 19.28
C GLN A 895 13.18 -67.77 18.09
N PRO A 896 13.83 -67.81 16.91
CA PRO A 896 13.22 -68.36 15.71
C PRO A 896 12.86 -69.84 15.87
N SER A 897 11.63 -70.18 15.52
CA SER A 897 11.17 -71.57 15.37
C SER A 897 11.38 -72.04 13.93
N ASN A 898 11.68 -73.32 13.75
CA ASN A 898 11.83 -73.92 12.43
C ASN A 898 10.84 -75.09 12.25
N ILE A 899 10.17 -75.15 11.10
CA ILE A 899 9.16 -76.18 10.82
C ILE A 899 9.69 -77.10 9.72
N GLN A 900 9.69 -78.39 9.99
CA GLN A 900 10.13 -79.43 9.07
C GLN A 900 9.02 -80.44 8.82
N ILE A 901 8.92 -80.91 7.57
CA ILE A 901 7.90 -81.86 7.14
C ILE A 901 8.61 -83.14 6.71
N PHE A 902 8.13 -84.28 7.19
CA PHE A 902 8.70 -85.61 6.94
C PHE A 902 7.66 -86.56 6.35
N SER A 903 8.10 -87.45 5.48
CA SER A 903 7.32 -88.63 5.05
C SER A 903 7.23 -89.68 6.17
N VAL A 904 6.33 -90.67 6.02
CA VAL A 904 6.21 -91.80 6.98
C VAL A 904 7.49 -92.61 7.18
N ILE A 905 8.41 -92.62 6.22
CA ILE A 905 9.71 -93.31 6.32
C ILE A 905 10.81 -92.43 6.93
N GLY A 906 10.47 -91.21 7.39
CA GLY A 906 11.40 -90.31 8.08
C GLY A 906 12.26 -89.43 7.15
N SER A 907 12.05 -89.47 5.83
CA SER A 907 12.72 -88.55 4.90
C SER A 907 12.11 -87.14 4.99
N LYS A 908 12.94 -86.12 5.17
CA LYS A 908 12.52 -84.70 5.16
C LYS A 908 12.12 -84.30 3.74
N ILE A 909 10.91 -83.79 3.58
CA ILE A 909 10.33 -83.39 2.29
C ILE A 909 10.12 -81.88 2.17
N GLY A 910 10.13 -81.15 3.29
CA GLY A 910 9.90 -79.70 3.29
C GLY A 910 10.42 -79.01 4.55
N GLU A 911 10.65 -77.72 4.44
CA GLU A 911 11.03 -76.84 5.56
C GLU A 911 10.49 -75.44 5.33
N VAL A 912 9.92 -74.84 6.38
CA VAL A 912 9.52 -73.43 6.42
C VAL A 912 10.45 -72.72 7.40
N LYS A 913 11.39 -71.92 6.87
CA LYS A 913 12.40 -71.23 7.67
C LYS A 913 11.89 -69.88 8.16
N SER A 914 12.24 -69.55 9.40
CA SER A 914 12.23 -68.19 9.97
C SER A 914 10.84 -67.62 10.28
N LEU A 915 10.17 -68.16 11.30
CA LEU A 915 8.98 -67.52 11.85
C LEU A 915 9.33 -66.25 12.65
N PRO A 916 8.48 -65.20 12.64
CA PRO A 916 8.69 -64.00 13.45
C PRO A 916 8.91 -64.36 14.92
N LYS A 917 9.78 -63.60 15.59
CA LYS A 917 10.05 -63.76 17.03
C LYS A 917 8.79 -63.37 17.81
N ASN A 918 8.10 -64.35 18.39
CA ASN A 918 6.94 -64.14 19.24
C ASN A 918 6.96 -65.13 20.42
N VAL A 919 6.63 -64.64 21.61
CA VAL A 919 6.41 -65.45 22.82
C VAL A 919 4.90 -65.62 23.01
N GLY A 920 4.44 -66.85 23.22
CA GLY A 920 3.02 -67.16 23.34
C GLY A 920 2.51 -68.12 22.26
N TRP A 921 1.18 -68.24 22.15
CA TRP A 921 0.54 -69.05 21.12
C TRP A 921 0.66 -68.39 19.74
N SER A 922 1.02 -69.18 18.74
CA SER A 922 1.18 -68.76 17.35
C SER A 922 0.38 -69.69 16.44
N SER A 923 -0.20 -69.11 15.39
CA SER A 923 -0.92 -69.82 14.34
C SER A 923 -0.22 -69.57 13.00
N LEU A 924 -0.03 -70.63 12.20
CA LEU A 924 0.60 -70.55 10.89
C LEU A 924 -0.11 -71.48 9.90
N SER A 925 -0.55 -70.95 8.76
CA SER A 925 -1.03 -71.78 7.66
C SER A 925 0.12 -72.16 6.72
N ILE A 926 0.19 -73.44 6.34
CA ILE A 926 1.09 -73.94 5.30
C ILE A 926 0.27 -74.69 4.23
N ASN A 927 0.72 -74.61 2.98
CA ASN A 927 0.19 -75.45 1.91
C ASN A 927 1.12 -76.64 1.68
N LEU A 928 0.62 -77.85 1.91
CA LEU A 928 1.41 -79.08 1.75
C LEU A 928 1.71 -79.41 0.30
N LYS A 929 0.88 -78.92 -0.64
CA LYS A 929 1.10 -79.10 -2.07
C LYS A 929 2.39 -78.45 -2.56
N ASP A 930 2.95 -77.51 -1.78
CA ASP A 930 4.24 -76.89 -2.06
C ASP A 930 5.41 -77.87 -1.84
N PHE A 931 5.20 -78.94 -1.06
CA PHE A 931 6.25 -79.90 -0.68
C PHE A 931 6.01 -81.31 -1.24
N THR A 932 4.75 -81.68 -1.49
CA THR A 932 4.38 -83.00 -2.02
C THR A 932 3.01 -82.96 -2.68
N GLN A 933 2.87 -83.66 -3.80
CA GLN A 933 1.57 -83.86 -4.47
C GLN A 933 0.94 -85.23 -4.16
N ASN A 934 1.63 -86.08 -3.40
CA ASN A 934 1.15 -87.43 -3.10
C ASN A 934 0.24 -87.40 -1.87
N ALA A 935 -0.99 -87.89 -2.02
CA ALA A 935 -1.85 -88.21 -0.87
C ALA A 935 -1.15 -89.22 0.06
N GLY A 936 -1.28 -89.03 1.36
CA GLY A 936 -0.59 -89.87 2.33
C GLY A 936 -0.45 -89.25 3.71
N ILE A 937 0.26 -89.98 4.59
CA ILE A 937 0.55 -89.53 5.94
C ILE A 937 1.92 -88.84 5.97
N TYR A 938 2.00 -87.73 6.67
CA TYR A 938 3.20 -86.93 6.87
C TYR A 938 3.34 -86.59 8.35
N PHE A 939 4.54 -86.16 8.75
CA PHE A 939 4.81 -85.67 10.09
C PHE A 939 5.34 -84.24 10.01
N ILE A 940 4.70 -83.34 10.74
CA ILE A 940 5.18 -81.97 10.92
C ILE A 940 5.92 -81.91 12.25
N LYS A 941 7.12 -81.34 12.20
CA LYS A 941 8.01 -81.16 13.34
C LYS A 941 8.35 -79.69 13.51
N ILE A 942 8.04 -79.14 14.68
CA ILE A 942 8.46 -77.80 15.09
C ILE A 942 9.70 -77.94 15.98
N ILE A 943 10.75 -77.22 15.63
CA ILE A 943 12.02 -77.18 16.33
C ILE A 943 12.17 -75.80 16.96
N GLN A 944 12.29 -75.78 18.29
CA GLN A 944 12.52 -74.60 19.10
C GLN A 944 13.80 -74.82 19.95
N PRO A 945 14.44 -73.75 20.46
CA PRO A 945 15.59 -73.91 21.36
C PRO A 945 15.22 -74.80 22.55
N GLY A 946 15.89 -75.96 22.67
CA GLY A 946 15.69 -76.90 23.77
C GLY A 946 14.50 -77.86 23.66
N ARG A 947 13.64 -77.77 22.63
CA ARG A 947 12.48 -78.68 22.47
C ARG A 947 12.04 -78.93 21.03
N GLN A 948 11.40 -80.08 20.81
CA GLN A 948 10.84 -80.47 19.52
C GLN A 948 9.44 -81.05 19.70
N ILE A 949 8.49 -80.59 18.89
CA ILE A 949 7.10 -81.04 18.91
C ILE A 949 6.78 -81.63 17.55
N ILE A 950 6.21 -82.85 17.52
CA ILE A 950 5.89 -83.56 16.28
C ILE A 950 4.42 -83.95 16.30
N SER A 951 3.72 -83.75 15.19
CA SER A 951 2.35 -84.20 15.01
C SER A 951 2.13 -84.86 13.64
N ARG A 952 1.20 -85.82 13.60
CA ARG A 952 0.84 -86.55 12.38
C ARG A 952 -0.16 -85.73 11.58
N LEU A 953 0.08 -85.65 10.28
CA LEU A 953 -0.74 -84.96 9.30
C LEU A 953 -1.16 -85.92 8.19
N THR A 954 -2.38 -85.80 7.68
CA THR A 954 -2.88 -86.60 6.56
C THR A 954 -3.26 -85.67 5.42
N LEU A 955 -2.63 -85.83 4.25
CA LEU A 955 -3.00 -85.16 3.00
C LEU A 955 -3.87 -86.12 2.18
N GLN A 956 -5.08 -85.68 1.82
CA GLN A 956 -6.03 -86.43 0.99
C GLN A 956 -5.77 -86.26 -0.50
#